data_AF-A0AAV9F4S9-F1
#
_entry.id   AF-A0AAV9F4S9-F1
#
_cell.length_a   1.000
_cell.length_b   1.000
_cell.length_c   1.000
_cell.angle_alpha   90.00
_cell.angle_beta   90.00
_cell.angle_gamma   90.00
#
_symmetry.space_group_name_H-M   'P 1'
#
loop_
_entity.id
_entity.type
_entity.pdbx_description
1 polymer ?
#
loop_
_entity_poly.entity_id
_entity_poly.type
_entity_poly.pdbx_seq_one_letter_code
_entity_poly.pdbx_strand_id
1 'polypeptide(L)'
;MRRGLREEEIVQFGELPGLLQAWSLKADAEDTVCWAGKPGQKNSVRLDYRWWNREAATNDTFNARAAILWRVKMPLKNRLVTKVFRTRWRPLEAVECALCGEEAEMIEHLFCQCPVVSRLWDRLSVVTGQRISLRTMEDLWEVARCMRKRNDKSKAGLVGLSIIPTRTWTIWRMRNEIIFRGFVFYFENLWEMMAQAIKDWRIRLCGISKLTLPIPSNDPNCSITLLSHDFANTVGSPPTTVPFSPPSDACPDLLQWTRAVLLFSASSAGDQYDRIAAVWLGGVELLRTSTAEPTESGVRWTVRKDVTRYASLFRRNTGPPANLSVMLENIVNDVYTGVYSVNVSLVLYEDEKSRVSEAADLVIPISESDGDGGSWFRISGSETRAKPVELPRNAYKAVLEIYASPHSDDEFWYSNPPDEYIQANGLRTGRGGGAFREIVATVDGAVVGSVVPFPVVYTGGIVPLFWSAVVGIGAFDVPSYELDLTPFVGAIADGRAHAFGLGVTDAEPYWLVDANLHVWLDPGSSVVEAKVVEYRAPYVSIDRETEFVGLDGKFEIEAERRLVFAGWANSSVLGNVTTIIQHKFKFKSKIKIDREGNHKQTKMEHKSEARIRVKNDSGKFVSMMRRKRSYLLTIETKTLPESNKTRYLSRTNLSHALLASHKRSSSVIGRGFVASFSNEQVSDGWMRVEDHSVLEGAATTRQSLRYVGEEVGDCNYREVSATGEDGAILASYASPVKKWGL
;
A
#
# COMPACT_ATOMS: atom_id res chain seq x y z
N MET A 1 -14.23 55.68 5.07
CA MET A 1 -15.55 55.00 5.17
C MET A 1 -15.34 53.58 5.65
N ARG A 2 -15.89 53.21 6.83
CA ARG A 2 -15.90 51.82 7.31
C ARG A 2 -17.04 51.10 6.59
N ARG A 3 -16.72 50.21 5.64
CA ARG A 3 -17.75 49.35 5.03
C ARG A 3 -18.09 48.26 6.05
N GLY A 4 -19.32 48.26 6.56
CA GLY A 4 -19.83 47.17 7.40
C GLY A 4 -19.84 45.85 6.64
N LEU A 5 -19.76 44.74 7.38
CA LEU A 5 -19.82 43.38 6.83
C LEU A 5 -21.13 43.16 6.08
N ARG A 6 -21.08 42.45 4.95
CA ARG A 6 -22.29 42.02 4.22
C ARG A 6 -22.94 40.85 4.97
N GLU A 7 -24.26 40.70 4.86
CA GLU A 7 -25.01 39.61 5.53
C GLU A 7 -24.44 38.22 5.21
N GLU A 8 -23.97 37.99 3.98
CA GLU A 8 -23.31 36.74 3.58
C GLU A 8 -22.03 36.43 4.38
N GLU A 9 -21.29 37.48 4.78
CA GLU A 9 -20.08 37.36 5.60
C GLU A 9 -20.46 37.10 7.07
N ILE A 10 -21.54 37.71 7.56
CA ILE A 10 -22.08 37.51 8.92
C ILE A 10 -22.64 36.09 9.09
N VAL A 11 -23.33 35.54 8.08
CA VAL A 11 -23.83 34.15 8.06
C VAL A 11 -22.66 33.15 8.06
N GLN A 12 -21.59 33.40 7.30
CA GLN A 12 -20.38 32.56 7.28
C GLN A 12 -19.62 32.56 8.63
N PHE A 13 -19.58 33.67 9.34
CA PHE A 13 -19.04 33.72 10.70
C PHE A 13 -20.00 33.13 11.76
N GLY A 14 -21.30 33.09 11.48
CA GLY A 14 -22.34 32.49 12.33
C GLY A 14 -22.34 30.95 12.37
N GLU A 15 -21.83 30.31 11.31
CA GLU A 15 -21.68 28.84 11.18
C GLU A 15 -20.40 28.28 11.83
N LEU A 16 -19.30 29.07 11.82
CA LEU A 16 -18.01 28.73 12.43
C LEU A 16 -18.13 28.06 13.81
N PRO A 17 -19.06 28.49 14.65
CA PRO A 17 -19.10 27.96 15.98
C PRO A 17 -19.79 26.59 16.18
N GLY A 18 -20.61 26.17 15.22
CA GLY A 18 -21.05 24.76 15.16
C GLY A 18 -19.88 23.85 14.79
N LEU A 19 -18.95 24.34 13.96
CA LEU A 19 -17.70 23.66 13.61
C LEU A 19 -16.70 23.61 14.78
N LEU A 20 -16.74 24.60 15.68
CA LEU A 20 -15.86 24.71 16.84
C LEU A 20 -16.33 23.89 18.05
N GLN A 21 -17.64 23.59 18.15
CA GLN A 21 -18.18 22.63 19.14
C GLN A 21 -17.69 21.19 18.88
N ALA A 22 -17.27 20.87 17.65
CA ALA A 22 -16.64 19.60 17.29
C ALA A 22 -15.16 19.49 17.72
N TRP A 23 -14.56 20.55 18.29
CA TRP A 23 -13.17 20.57 18.76
C TRP A 23 -13.10 20.33 20.27
N SER A 24 -12.74 19.12 20.69
CA SER A 24 -12.34 18.85 22.09
C SER A 24 -10.85 19.18 22.26
N LEU A 25 -10.52 20.35 22.80
CA LEU A 25 -9.13 20.70 23.17
C LEU A 25 -8.80 20.14 24.57
N LYS A 26 -8.71 18.81 24.69
CA LYS A 26 -8.10 18.12 25.84
C LYS A 26 -6.75 17.53 25.40
N ALA A 27 -5.78 17.39 26.31
CA ALA A 27 -4.45 16.84 26.00
C ALA A 27 -4.46 15.38 25.50
N ASP A 28 -5.63 14.76 25.66
CA ASP A 28 -5.97 13.35 25.61
C ASP A 28 -7.16 13.07 24.68
N ALA A 29 -7.69 14.07 23.96
CA ALA A 29 -8.65 13.87 22.88
C ALA A 29 -7.97 13.47 21.55
N GLU A 30 -8.61 12.63 20.73
CA GLU A 30 -8.09 12.19 19.43
C GLU A 30 -8.15 13.29 18.36
N ASP A 31 -7.11 13.38 17.53
CA ASP A 31 -6.97 14.33 16.40
C ASP A 31 -7.97 14.00 15.29
N THR A 32 -8.97 14.86 15.06
CA THR A 32 -9.93 14.69 13.95
C THR A 32 -9.70 15.66 12.79
N VAL A 33 -8.70 16.56 12.87
CA VAL A 33 -8.45 17.61 11.85
C VAL A 33 -6.95 17.74 11.54
N CYS A 34 -6.58 17.62 10.27
CA CYS A 34 -5.23 17.88 9.74
C CYS A 34 -5.28 18.88 8.59
N TRP A 35 -4.24 19.71 8.43
CA TRP A 35 -4.18 20.73 7.38
C TRP A 35 -3.21 20.32 6.26
N ALA A 36 -3.60 20.57 5.01
CA ALA A 36 -2.78 20.36 3.82
C ALA A 36 -2.32 21.72 3.25
N GLY A 37 -1.01 21.88 3.06
CA GLY A 37 -0.44 22.94 2.24
C GLY A 37 -0.28 22.50 0.78
N LYS A 38 0.70 23.10 0.09
CA LYS A 38 1.15 22.64 -1.26
C LYS A 38 1.42 21.11 -1.26
N PRO A 39 1.34 20.45 -2.42
CA PRO A 39 1.45 18.99 -2.51
C PRO A 39 2.70 18.48 -1.77
N GLY A 40 2.50 17.65 -0.74
CA GLY A 40 3.58 16.96 -0.02
C GLY A 40 3.85 17.38 1.44
N GLN A 41 3.11 18.30 2.07
CA GLN A 41 3.30 18.64 3.51
C GLN A 41 2.00 18.54 4.33
N LYS A 42 2.05 17.84 5.48
CA LYS A 42 0.96 17.70 6.49
C LYS A 42 1.43 18.18 7.87
N ASN A 43 0.59 18.91 8.61
CA ASN A 43 0.77 19.27 10.05
C ASN A 43 -0.54 18.97 10.83
N SER A 44 -0.46 18.64 12.13
CA SER A 44 -1.63 18.31 13.00
C SER A 44 -1.83 19.27 14.18
N VAL A 45 -3.07 19.37 14.67
CA VAL A 45 -3.51 20.23 15.79
C VAL A 45 -2.87 19.81 17.12
N ARG A 46 -2.74 18.50 17.39
CA ARG A 46 -2.04 17.97 18.58
C ARG A 46 -0.54 18.19 18.56
N LEU A 47 0.10 18.18 17.38
CA LEU A 47 1.50 18.56 17.24
C LEU A 47 1.67 20.00 17.69
N ASP A 48 0.83 20.93 17.21
CA ASP A 48 0.87 22.33 17.63
C ASP A 48 0.50 22.53 19.13
N TYR A 49 -0.48 21.80 19.68
CA TYR A 49 -0.87 21.85 21.10
C TYR A 49 0.20 21.29 22.05
N ARG A 50 0.85 20.17 21.71
CA ARG A 50 1.98 19.60 22.49
C ARG A 50 3.21 20.49 22.42
N TRP A 51 3.42 21.18 21.31
CA TRP A 51 4.54 22.09 21.08
C TRP A 51 4.39 23.43 21.83
N TRP A 52 3.16 23.94 21.93
CA TRP A 52 2.81 25.13 22.71
C TRP A 52 3.03 24.92 24.23
N ASN A 53 2.92 23.68 24.71
CA ASN A 53 2.90 23.31 26.13
C ASN A 53 4.21 22.67 26.68
N ARG A 54 5.30 22.49 25.90
CA ARG A 54 6.60 21.96 26.41
C ARG A 54 7.77 22.96 26.36
N GLU A 55 8.53 23.00 27.45
CA GLU A 55 9.92 23.48 27.54
C GLU A 55 10.88 22.34 27.16
N ALA A 56 11.93 22.67 26.39
CA ALA A 56 13.17 21.91 26.13
C ALA A 56 13.15 20.45 25.57
N ALA A 57 13.79 20.32 24.39
CA ALA A 57 14.66 19.22 23.90
C ALA A 57 14.02 17.92 23.35
N THR A 58 14.47 17.26 22.26
CA THR A 58 15.48 17.49 21.19
C THR A 58 15.17 16.52 20.04
N ASN A 59 15.61 16.85 18.82
CA ASN A 59 15.86 15.98 17.65
C ASN A 59 14.73 15.20 16.98
N ASP A 60 13.87 15.90 16.22
CA ASP A 60 13.18 15.29 15.07
C ASP A 60 13.15 16.24 13.85
N THR A 61 13.29 15.67 12.66
CA THR A 61 13.68 16.35 11.43
C THR A 61 12.54 17.12 10.74
N PHE A 62 12.59 18.44 10.95
CA PHE A 62 12.48 19.55 9.98
C PHE A 62 11.48 19.48 8.79
N ASN A 63 10.41 20.28 8.85
CA ASN A 63 9.61 20.65 7.68
C ASN A 63 9.33 22.17 7.64
N ALA A 64 9.51 22.80 6.48
CA ALA A 64 9.73 24.25 6.30
C ALA A 64 8.58 25.20 6.69
N ARG A 65 7.40 24.69 7.10
CA ARG A 65 6.29 25.51 7.64
C ARG A 65 5.99 25.26 9.12
N ALA A 66 6.28 24.07 9.65
CA ALA A 66 6.39 23.87 11.11
C ALA A 66 7.54 24.71 11.69
N ALA A 67 8.54 25.03 10.87
CA ALA A 67 9.59 26.01 11.16
C ALA A 67 9.06 27.42 11.49
N ILE A 68 7.84 27.81 11.08
CA ILE A 68 7.29 29.13 11.43
C ILE A 68 6.48 29.11 12.73
N LEU A 69 5.73 28.03 13.01
CA LEU A 69 5.13 27.84 14.33
C LEU A 69 6.22 27.68 15.42
N TRP A 70 7.36 27.06 15.08
CA TRP A 70 8.61 27.08 15.85
C TRP A 70 9.19 28.50 16.03
N ARG A 71 9.01 29.40 15.06
CA ARG A 71 9.51 30.79 15.08
C ARG A 71 8.55 31.80 15.72
N VAL A 72 7.30 31.45 16.02
CA VAL A 72 6.45 32.30 16.87
C VAL A 72 6.97 32.29 18.33
N LYS A 73 7.71 31.24 18.73
CA LYS A 73 8.45 31.19 20.00
C LYS A 73 9.82 31.91 19.97
N MET A 74 10.26 32.43 18.81
CA MET A 74 11.55 33.13 18.65
C MET A 74 11.64 34.62 19.03
N PRO A 75 10.57 35.41 19.21
CA PRO A 75 10.74 36.78 19.70
C PRO A 75 11.48 36.80 21.05
N LEU A 76 11.21 35.81 21.90
CA LEU A 76 11.88 35.63 23.20
C LEU A 76 13.36 35.19 23.09
N LYS A 77 13.86 34.84 21.89
CA LYS A 77 15.26 34.42 21.65
C LYS A 77 15.97 35.22 20.56
N ASN A 78 15.31 36.23 19.97
CA ASN A 78 15.87 37.14 18.97
C ASN A 78 16.52 36.46 17.74
N ARG A 79 15.91 35.38 17.20
CA ARG A 79 16.53 34.52 16.16
C ARG A 79 15.79 34.50 14.81
N LEU A 80 14.76 35.32 14.61
CA LEU A 80 14.13 35.53 13.30
C LEU A 80 15.04 36.42 12.44
N VAL A 81 15.39 35.97 11.24
CA VAL A 81 16.29 36.71 10.33
C VAL A 81 15.53 37.91 9.73
N THR A 82 15.55 39.03 10.43
CA THR A 82 15.13 40.33 9.88
C THR A 82 16.26 40.95 9.06
N LYS A 83 15.99 42.02 8.31
CA LYS A 83 17.06 42.73 7.59
C LYS A 83 18.17 43.21 8.54
N VAL A 84 17.82 43.68 9.74
CA VAL A 84 18.75 44.08 10.82
C VAL A 84 19.62 42.90 11.29
N PHE A 85 19.09 41.68 11.33
CA PHE A 85 19.88 40.50 11.75
C PHE A 85 20.86 40.03 10.67
N ARG A 86 20.59 40.37 9.39
CA ARG A 86 21.39 39.97 8.23
C ARG A 86 22.59 40.90 7.98
N THR A 87 22.51 42.17 8.39
CA THR A 87 23.62 43.13 8.30
C THR A 87 24.84 42.73 9.14
N ARG A 88 24.64 41.91 10.19
CA ARG A 88 25.71 41.31 11.01
C ARG A 88 26.61 40.33 10.25
N TRP A 89 26.15 39.81 9.11
CA TRP A 89 26.87 38.80 8.31
C TRP A 89 27.18 39.25 6.86
N ARG A 90 26.51 40.30 6.34
CA ARG A 90 26.92 41.12 5.17
C ARG A 90 26.16 42.46 5.19
N PRO A 91 26.77 43.62 4.85
CA PRO A 91 26.05 44.90 4.77
C PRO A 91 24.95 44.85 3.71
N LEU A 92 23.73 45.22 4.07
CA LEU A 92 22.60 45.44 3.15
C LEU A 92 22.30 46.94 3.15
N GLU A 93 22.13 47.53 1.97
CA GLU A 93 22.04 48.98 1.76
C GLU A 93 20.71 49.62 2.24
N ALA A 94 19.69 48.83 2.60
CA ALA A 94 18.49 49.37 3.25
C ALA A 94 17.93 48.38 4.29
N VAL A 95 17.95 48.81 5.55
CA VAL A 95 17.46 48.03 6.71
C VAL A 95 15.96 48.24 6.94
N GLU A 96 15.34 49.13 6.16
CA GLU A 96 13.94 49.51 6.27
C GLU A 96 12.96 48.35 6.05
N CYS A 97 11.86 48.38 6.81
CA CYS A 97 10.76 47.43 6.80
C CYS A 97 10.16 47.34 5.41
N ALA A 98 10.09 46.14 4.84
CA ALA A 98 9.56 45.96 3.49
C ALA A 98 8.05 46.19 3.37
N LEU A 99 7.33 46.39 4.49
CA LEU A 99 5.90 46.69 4.48
C LEU A 99 5.62 48.20 4.48
N CYS A 100 6.25 48.98 5.37
CA CYS A 100 6.03 50.43 5.44
C CYS A 100 7.12 51.27 4.77
N GLY A 101 8.35 50.77 4.66
CA GLY A 101 9.50 51.51 4.11
C GLY A 101 10.04 52.63 5.01
N GLU A 102 9.51 52.82 6.22
CA GLU A 102 9.78 54.03 7.03
C GLU A 102 10.68 53.80 8.25
N GLU A 103 10.71 52.58 8.81
CA GLU A 103 11.53 52.23 9.98
C GLU A 103 12.34 50.95 9.76
N ALA A 104 13.37 50.74 10.57
CA ALA A 104 14.18 49.52 10.51
C ALA A 104 13.33 48.26 10.78
N GLU A 105 13.52 47.22 9.96
CA GLU A 105 12.77 45.98 10.09
C GLU A 105 13.23 45.17 11.31
N MET A 106 12.59 45.40 12.46
CA MET A 106 12.71 44.58 13.67
C MET A 106 11.48 43.68 13.83
N ILE A 107 11.54 42.67 14.70
CA ILE A 107 10.43 41.72 14.92
C ILE A 107 9.21 42.46 15.49
N GLU A 108 9.44 43.32 16.47
CA GLU A 108 8.43 44.15 17.12
C GLU A 108 7.82 45.13 16.12
N HIS A 109 8.65 45.74 15.28
CA HIS A 109 8.18 46.61 14.21
C HIS A 109 7.35 45.81 13.20
N LEU A 110 7.85 44.70 12.67
CA LEU A 110 7.18 43.93 11.62
C LEU A 110 5.81 43.38 12.04
N PHE A 111 5.62 42.96 13.29
CA PHE A 111 4.37 42.30 13.71
C PHE A 111 3.45 43.15 14.56
N CYS A 112 3.96 44.20 15.23
CA CYS A 112 3.19 44.98 16.18
C CYS A 112 3.16 46.48 15.85
N GLN A 113 4.31 47.09 15.56
CA GLN A 113 4.42 48.57 15.49
C GLN A 113 4.31 49.13 14.07
N CYS A 114 4.54 48.32 13.03
CA CYS A 114 4.50 48.76 11.64
C CYS A 114 3.12 49.37 11.33
N PRO A 115 3.04 50.62 10.80
CA PRO A 115 1.75 51.30 10.58
C PRO A 115 0.79 50.51 9.69
N VAL A 116 1.33 49.76 8.74
CA VAL A 116 0.58 48.85 7.86
C VAL A 116 -0.03 47.70 8.66
N VAL A 117 0.73 47.11 9.58
CA VAL A 117 0.29 45.98 10.39
C VAL A 117 -0.62 46.43 11.54
N SER A 118 -0.38 47.60 12.12
CA SER A 118 -1.26 48.22 13.11
C SER A 118 -2.68 48.43 12.56
N ARG A 119 -2.81 48.95 11.32
CA ARG A 119 -4.12 49.06 10.64
C ARG A 119 -4.84 47.71 10.46
N LEU A 120 -4.08 46.63 10.29
CA LEU A 120 -4.65 45.28 10.19
C LEU A 120 -5.22 44.80 11.54
N TRP A 121 -4.52 45.07 12.64
CA TRP A 121 -4.97 44.76 13.99
C TRP A 121 -6.13 45.65 14.45
N ASP A 122 -6.18 46.92 14.02
CA ASP A 122 -7.33 47.80 14.23
C ASP A 122 -8.59 47.28 13.53
N ARG A 123 -8.48 46.79 12.29
CA ARG A 123 -9.61 46.12 11.61
C ARG A 123 -10.06 44.87 12.35
N LEU A 124 -9.15 44.11 12.96
CA LEU A 124 -9.54 42.95 13.79
C LEU A 124 -10.31 43.40 15.03
N SER A 125 -9.86 44.48 15.66
CA SER A 125 -10.49 45.02 16.85
C SER A 125 -11.97 45.36 16.64
N VAL A 126 -12.29 45.85 15.43
CA VAL A 126 -13.66 46.14 15.01
C VAL A 126 -14.47 44.86 14.80
N VAL A 127 -13.88 43.82 14.20
CA VAL A 127 -14.55 42.54 13.92
C VAL A 127 -14.80 41.72 15.20
N THR A 128 -13.85 41.73 16.14
CA THR A 128 -13.95 40.96 17.39
C THR A 128 -14.57 41.76 18.54
N GLY A 129 -14.84 43.04 18.34
CA GLY A 129 -15.33 43.95 19.39
C GLY A 129 -14.33 44.18 20.54
N GLN A 130 -13.06 43.80 20.37
CA GLN A 130 -12.03 43.89 21.41
C GLN A 130 -10.93 44.83 20.93
N ARG A 131 -10.55 45.82 21.74
CA ARG A 131 -9.47 46.74 21.37
C ARG A 131 -8.12 46.02 21.43
N ILE A 132 -7.51 45.76 20.28
CA ILE A 132 -6.21 45.09 20.13
C ILE A 132 -5.18 46.18 19.82
N SER A 133 -4.45 46.59 20.85
CA SER A 133 -3.30 47.50 20.73
C SER A 133 -2.04 46.70 20.99
N LEU A 134 -1.14 46.63 20.00
CA LEU A 134 0.07 45.84 20.06
C LEU A 134 1.28 46.76 19.92
N ARG A 135 2.11 46.85 20.97
CA ARG A 135 3.39 47.58 20.92
C ARG A 135 4.56 46.62 21.00
N THR A 136 4.41 45.51 21.71
CA THR A 136 5.42 44.46 21.80
C THR A 136 4.85 43.11 21.38
N MET A 137 5.74 42.12 21.23
CA MET A 137 5.30 40.75 21.03
C MET A 137 4.62 40.19 22.30
N GLU A 138 4.99 40.62 23.51
CA GLU A 138 4.26 40.25 24.74
C GLU A 138 2.80 40.70 24.69
N ASP A 139 2.51 41.89 24.16
CA ASP A 139 1.12 42.35 24.02
C ASP A 139 0.30 41.40 23.14
N LEU A 140 0.90 40.88 22.06
CA LEU A 140 0.26 39.91 21.17
C LEU A 140 -0.05 38.61 21.93
N TRP A 141 0.85 38.20 22.81
CA TRP A 141 0.67 37.05 23.69
C TRP A 141 -0.39 37.28 24.76
N GLU A 142 -0.45 38.45 25.38
CA GLU A 142 -1.50 38.79 26.34
C GLU A 142 -2.86 38.85 25.68
N VAL A 143 -2.96 39.38 24.46
CA VAL A 143 -4.21 39.35 23.68
C VAL A 143 -4.63 37.90 23.40
N ALA A 144 -3.70 37.04 22.96
CA ALA A 144 -3.96 35.61 22.76
C ALA A 144 -4.37 34.90 24.07
N ARG A 145 -3.77 35.29 25.20
CA ARG A 145 -4.03 34.71 26.53
C ARG A 145 -5.35 35.20 27.13
N CYS A 146 -5.70 36.48 26.96
CA CYS A 146 -7.00 37.03 27.35
C CYS A 146 -8.14 36.39 26.54
N MET A 147 -7.93 36.17 25.23
CA MET A 147 -8.86 35.40 24.39
C MET A 147 -9.05 33.97 24.91
N ARG A 148 -7.99 33.36 25.47
CA ARG A 148 -8.01 32.03 26.09
C ARG A 148 -8.66 32.00 27.48
N LYS A 149 -8.41 33.01 28.33
CA LYS A 149 -8.87 33.06 29.74
C LYS A 149 -10.35 33.35 29.91
N ARG A 150 -11.03 33.91 28.90
CA ARG A 150 -12.46 34.21 28.97
C ARG A 150 -13.37 32.99 29.17
N ASN A 151 -12.83 31.77 29.11
CA ASN A 151 -13.42 30.50 29.55
C ASN A 151 -14.94 30.37 29.35
N ASP A 152 -15.41 30.86 28.22
CA ASP A 152 -16.78 30.69 27.79
C ASP A 152 -16.69 29.84 26.53
N LYS A 153 -17.44 28.73 26.49
CA LYS A 153 -17.49 27.80 25.35
C LYS A 153 -18.17 28.44 24.12
N SER A 154 -18.28 29.76 24.08
CA SER A 154 -18.88 30.50 22.99
C SER A 154 -17.92 30.58 21.81
N LYS A 155 -18.43 30.11 20.67
CA LYS A 155 -18.32 30.65 19.31
C LYS A 155 -17.16 31.64 19.05
N ALA A 156 -17.09 32.77 19.75
CA ALA A 156 -16.09 33.83 19.56
C ALA A 156 -14.68 33.54 20.14
N GLY A 157 -14.55 32.76 21.21
CA GLY A 157 -13.25 32.47 21.85
C GLY A 157 -12.33 31.57 21.01
N LEU A 158 -12.93 30.62 20.31
CA LEU A 158 -12.23 29.68 19.42
C LEU A 158 -11.85 30.33 18.06
N VAL A 159 -12.63 31.30 17.59
CA VAL A 159 -12.30 32.18 16.47
C VAL A 159 -11.05 33.03 16.78
N GLY A 160 -10.95 33.56 18.01
CA GLY A 160 -9.81 34.37 18.44
C GLY A 160 -8.46 33.64 18.41
N LEU A 161 -8.43 32.34 18.72
CA LEU A 161 -7.22 31.51 18.79
C LEU A 161 -6.59 31.21 17.42
N SER A 162 -7.39 31.12 16.36
CA SER A 162 -6.93 30.78 15.00
C SER A 162 -6.59 32.02 14.16
N ILE A 163 -7.10 33.19 14.53
CA ILE A 163 -6.88 34.45 13.82
C ILE A 163 -5.45 34.99 13.99
N ILE A 164 -4.88 34.94 15.20
CA ILE A 164 -3.57 35.53 15.48
C ILE A 164 -2.43 34.79 14.73
N PRO A 165 -2.36 33.44 14.73
CA PRO A 165 -1.37 32.69 13.96
C PRO A 165 -1.52 32.86 12.44
N THR A 166 -2.76 32.90 11.94
CA THR A 166 -3.05 33.05 10.50
C THR A 166 -2.64 34.43 9.99
N ARG A 167 -2.85 35.48 10.79
CA ARG A 167 -2.46 36.85 10.45
C ARG A 167 -0.95 37.06 10.50
N THR A 168 -0.28 36.58 11.55
CA THR A 168 1.19 36.64 11.65
C THR A 168 1.87 35.87 10.51
N TRP A 169 1.35 34.71 10.12
CA TRP A 169 1.82 33.98 8.93
C TRP A 169 1.69 34.78 7.65
N THR A 170 0.55 35.44 7.45
CA THR A 170 0.26 36.17 6.22
C THR A 170 1.11 37.44 6.10
N ILE A 171 1.33 38.15 7.23
CA ILE A 171 2.25 39.30 7.31
C ILE A 171 3.68 38.86 6.89
N TRP A 172 4.17 37.77 7.47
CA TRP A 172 5.51 37.25 7.16
C TRP A 172 5.66 36.80 5.71
N ARG A 173 4.66 36.09 5.17
CA ARG A 173 4.65 35.66 3.77
C ARG A 173 4.69 36.86 2.83
N MET A 174 3.86 37.88 3.08
CA MET A 174 3.81 39.08 2.23
C MET A 174 5.15 39.80 2.21
N ARG A 175 5.75 40.01 3.39
CA ARG A 175 7.09 40.60 3.50
C ARG A 175 8.13 39.86 2.65
N ASN A 176 8.09 38.53 2.62
CA ASN A 176 9.02 37.73 1.83
C ASN A 176 8.75 37.80 0.32
N GLU A 177 7.48 37.90 -0.09
CA GLU A 177 7.14 38.08 -1.52
C GLU A 177 7.62 39.45 -2.02
N ILE A 178 7.52 40.51 -1.20
CA ILE A 178 8.06 41.84 -1.55
C ILE A 178 9.59 41.78 -1.70
N ILE A 179 10.28 41.16 -0.74
CA ILE A 179 11.76 41.16 -0.72
C ILE A 179 12.37 40.23 -1.78
N PHE A 180 11.83 39.03 -1.95
CA PHE A 180 12.46 38.02 -2.82
C PHE A 180 11.88 37.96 -4.22
N ARG A 181 10.70 38.57 -4.45
CA ARG A 181 10.04 38.54 -5.75
C ARG A 181 9.63 39.93 -6.26
N GLY A 182 10.06 41.00 -5.58
CA GLY A 182 9.84 42.38 -6.02
C GLY A 182 8.38 42.78 -6.11
N PHE A 183 7.51 42.13 -5.33
CA PHE A 183 6.07 42.37 -5.38
C PHE A 183 5.73 43.79 -4.89
N VAL A 184 4.92 44.53 -5.64
CA VAL A 184 4.46 45.88 -5.23
C VAL A 184 3.33 45.74 -4.20
N PHE A 185 3.51 46.34 -3.03
CA PHE A 185 2.60 46.19 -1.91
C PHE A 185 1.39 47.15 -2.00
N TYR A 186 0.18 46.60 -1.91
CA TYR A 186 -1.05 47.35 -1.65
C TYR A 186 -1.78 46.73 -0.44
N PHE A 187 -2.21 47.56 0.51
CA PHE A 187 -2.82 47.09 1.77
C PHE A 187 -4.05 46.18 1.55
N GLU A 188 -4.87 46.48 0.54
CA GLU A 188 -6.07 45.68 0.26
C GLU A 188 -5.76 44.27 -0.28
N ASN A 189 -4.60 44.07 -0.92
CA ASN A 189 -4.14 42.73 -1.34
C ASN A 189 -3.83 41.85 -0.11
N LEU A 190 -3.32 42.44 0.98
CA LEU A 190 -3.05 41.70 2.21
C LEU A 190 -4.36 41.19 2.83
N TRP A 191 -5.41 42.01 2.79
CA TRP A 191 -6.73 41.65 3.32
C TRP A 191 -7.40 40.56 2.48
N GLU A 192 -7.40 40.70 1.15
CA GLU A 192 -7.95 39.67 0.25
C GLU A 192 -7.20 38.35 0.34
N MET A 193 -5.88 38.37 0.48
CA MET A 193 -5.09 37.16 0.71
C MET A 193 -5.43 36.49 2.04
N MET A 194 -5.76 37.26 3.09
CA MET A 194 -6.22 36.69 4.35
C MET A 194 -7.63 36.12 4.23
N ALA A 195 -8.55 36.82 3.57
CA ALA A 195 -9.90 36.31 3.31
C ALA A 195 -9.87 35.04 2.45
N GLN A 196 -8.98 34.97 1.45
CA GLN A 196 -8.77 33.79 0.64
C GLN A 196 -8.11 32.66 1.41
N ALA A 197 -7.12 32.95 2.26
CA ALA A 197 -6.51 31.95 3.14
C ALA A 197 -7.53 31.34 4.13
N ILE A 198 -8.52 32.14 4.56
CA ILE A 198 -9.66 31.70 5.37
C ILE A 198 -10.68 30.92 4.52
N LYS A 199 -10.93 31.29 3.25
CA LYS A 199 -11.81 30.54 2.33
C LYS A 199 -11.23 29.19 1.89
N ASP A 200 -9.91 29.12 1.75
CA ASP A 200 -9.17 27.89 1.46
C ASP A 200 -9.19 26.91 2.65
N TRP A 201 -9.57 27.39 3.85
CA TRP A 201 -9.92 26.54 4.99
C TRP A 201 -11.38 26.04 4.85
N ARG A 202 -11.59 24.97 4.09
CA ARG A 202 -12.86 24.20 4.09
C ARG A 202 -12.62 22.73 4.43
N ILE A 203 -13.35 22.24 5.45
CA ILE A 203 -13.44 20.84 5.84
C ILE A 203 -14.29 20.09 4.79
N ARG A 204 -13.84 18.93 4.29
CA ARG A 204 -14.64 18.01 3.45
C ARG A 204 -14.58 16.58 4.01
N LEU A 205 -15.75 15.96 4.18
CA LEU A 205 -15.97 14.55 4.57
C LEU A 205 -16.00 13.61 3.34
N CYS A 206 -15.82 12.31 3.60
CA CYS A 206 -15.44 11.22 2.68
C CYS A 206 -16.46 10.75 1.64
N GLY A 207 -15.92 10.08 0.61
CA GLY A 207 -16.62 9.13 -0.26
C GLY A 207 -15.67 8.43 -1.25
N ILE A 208 -15.53 7.11 -1.10
CA ILE A 208 -15.20 6.06 -2.12
C ILE A 208 -13.76 5.47 -2.15
N SER A 209 -13.73 4.17 -1.75
CA SER A 209 -12.94 3.00 -2.20
C SER A 209 -11.48 2.76 -1.72
N LYS A 210 -11.33 2.26 -0.48
CA LYS A 210 -10.06 1.73 0.05
C LYS A 210 -9.48 0.58 -0.79
N LEU A 211 -8.18 0.67 -1.08
CA LEU A 211 -7.31 -0.50 -1.22
C LEU A 211 -7.10 -1.03 0.20
N THR A 212 -7.53 -2.27 0.48
CA THR A 212 -7.41 -3.01 1.76
C THR A 212 -7.28 -2.12 3.00
N LEU A 213 -8.42 -1.80 3.61
CA LEU A 213 -8.49 -1.21 4.94
C LEU A 213 -7.51 -1.90 5.90
N PRO A 214 -6.88 -1.17 6.83
CA PRO A 214 -6.40 -1.74 8.07
C PRO A 214 -7.43 -2.69 8.68
N ILE A 215 -7.07 -3.95 8.97
CA ILE A 215 -7.97 -4.87 9.70
C ILE A 215 -8.38 -4.17 11.01
N PRO A 216 -9.68 -4.13 11.35
CA PRO A 216 -10.14 -3.34 12.48
C PRO A 216 -9.51 -3.87 13.78
N SER A 217 -9.07 -2.99 14.66
CA SER A 217 -8.56 -3.36 16.00
C SER A 217 -9.66 -3.70 16.99
N ASN A 218 -10.93 -3.63 16.57
CA ASN A 218 -12.08 -3.91 17.40
C ASN A 218 -12.30 -5.42 17.47
N ASP A 219 -12.95 -5.87 18.53
CA ASP A 219 -13.42 -7.25 18.61
C ASP A 219 -14.37 -7.52 17.43
N PRO A 220 -14.25 -8.68 16.79
CA PRO A 220 -15.13 -9.02 15.69
C PRO A 220 -16.56 -9.24 16.19
N ASN A 221 -17.54 -8.91 15.36
CA ASN A 221 -18.94 -9.17 15.67
C ASN A 221 -19.25 -10.67 15.68
N CYS A 222 -18.52 -11.45 14.87
CA CYS A 222 -18.70 -12.89 14.73
C CYS A 222 -17.38 -13.56 14.30
N SER A 223 -17.10 -14.74 14.85
CA SER A 223 -15.94 -15.56 14.50
C SER A 223 -16.37 -17.02 14.36
N ILE A 224 -16.06 -17.63 13.22
CA ILE A 224 -16.48 -18.98 12.86
C ILE A 224 -15.23 -19.80 12.56
N THR A 225 -15.01 -20.89 13.28
CA THR A 225 -13.95 -21.85 12.94
C THR A 225 -14.44 -22.74 11.80
N LEU A 226 -13.73 -22.69 10.67
CA LEU A 226 -14.06 -23.45 9.47
C LEU A 226 -13.33 -24.80 9.43
N LEU A 227 -12.07 -24.85 9.89
CA LEU A 227 -11.27 -26.08 9.94
C LEU A 227 -10.34 -26.04 11.15
N SER A 228 -10.16 -27.20 11.78
CA SER A 228 -9.08 -27.48 12.73
C SER A 228 -8.48 -28.84 12.36
N HIS A 229 -7.20 -28.89 12.01
CA HIS A 229 -6.57 -30.11 11.52
C HIS A 229 -5.04 -30.13 11.71
N ASP A 230 -4.50 -31.33 11.94
CA ASP A 230 -3.06 -31.58 12.03
C ASP A 230 -2.56 -32.20 10.72
N PHE A 231 -1.57 -31.56 10.10
CA PHE A 231 -0.94 -32.02 8.86
C PHE A 231 0.42 -32.65 9.15
N ALA A 232 0.50 -33.98 9.04
CA ALA A 232 1.71 -34.76 9.31
C ALA A 232 2.27 -35.44 8.04
N ASN A 233 1.60 -36.47 7.53
CA ASN A 233 2.02 -37.23 6.33
C ASN A 233 0.96 -37.09 5.24
N THR A 234 0.97 -35.94 4.57
CA THR A 234 -0.08 -35.52 3.61
C THR A 234 0.44 -35.31 2.19
N VAL A 235 1.74 -35.51 1.95
CA VAL A 235 2.32 -35.49 0.60
C VAL A 235 1.56 -36.49 -0.30
N GLY A 236 1.13 -36.03 -1.48
CA GLY A 236 0.40 -36.86 -2.45
C GLY A 236 -1.02 -37.24 -2.04
N SER A 237 -1.51 -36.73 -0.90
CA SER A 237 -2.90 -36.91 -0.46
C SER A 237 -3.79 -35.77 -0.95
N PRO A 238 -5.10 -36.02 -1.18
CA PRO A 238 -6.03 -34.96 -1.53
C PRO A 238 -6.16 -33.92 -0.41
N PRO A 239 -6.61 -32.69 -0.73
CA PRO A 239 -6.85 -31.64 0.26
C PRO A 239 -7.84 -32.07 1.36
N THR A 240 -7.54 -31.72 2.61
CA THR A 240 -8.48 -31.92 3.73
C THR A 240 -9.70 -31.05 3.51
N THR A 241 -10.87 -31.69 3.45
CA THR A 241 -12.11 -31.04 2.99
C THR A 241 -13.22 -31.18 4.02
N VAL A 242 -13.94 -30.09 4.29
CA VAL A 242 -15.08 -30.02 5.21
C VAL A 242 -16.25 -29.28 4.56
N PRO A 243 -17.51 -29.66 4.82
CA PRO A 243 -18.66 -28.92 4.32
C PRO A 243 -18.68 -27.50 4.88
N PHE A 244 -18.93 -26.50 4.03
CA PHE A 244 -19.05 -25.11 4.46
C PHE A 244 -20.51 -24.75 4.74
N SER A 245 -20.77 -24.18 5.91
CA SER A 245 -22.05 -23.56 6.26
C SER A 245 -21.95 -22.04 6.19
N PRO A 246 -22.91 -21.34 5.56
CA PRO A 246 -22.94 -19.88 5.52
C PRO A 246 -22.89 -19.26 6.93
N PRO A 247 -22.30 -18.05 7.09
CA PRO A 247 -22.23 -17.39 8.38
C PRO A 247 -23.58 -17.06 9.02
N SER A 248 -24.66 -16.97 8.23
CA SER A 248 -26.02 -16.77 8.75
C SER A 248 -26.46 -17.86 9.73
N ASP A 249 -25.89 -19.05 9.61
CA ASP A 249 -26.27 -20.20 10.41
C ASP A 249 -25.58 -20.17 11.78
N ALA A 250 -24.31 -19.76 11.81
CA ALA A 250 -23.50 -19.66 13.02
C ALA A 250 -23.68 -18.33 13.76
N CYS A 251 -24.07 -17.27 13.04
CA CYS A 251 -24.21 -15.91 13.56
C CYS A 251 -25.56 -15.31 13.13
N PRO A 252 -26.69 -15.83 13.68
CA PRO A 252 -28.04 -15.41 13.27
C PRO A 252 -28.33 -13.94 13.59
N ASP A 253 -27.70 -13.38 14.62
CA ASP A 253 -27.87 -12.00 15.03
C ASP A 253 -27.13 -11.00 14.12
N LEU A 254 -26.16 -11.46 13.30
CA LEU A 254 -25.40 -10.63 12.37
C LEU A 254 -26.03 -10.65 10.97
N LEU A 255 -27.21 -10.01 10.86
CA LEU A 255 -27.98 -9.95 9.61
C LEU A 255 -27.23 -9.27 8.46
N GLN A 256 -26.32 -8.33 8.77
CA GLN A 256 -25.48 -7.67 7.78
C GLN A 256 -24.04 -7.53 8.30
N TRP A 257 -23.09 -8.00 7.51
CA TRP A 257 -21.67 -7.77 7.73
C TRP A 257 -21.08 -7.01 6.55
N THR A 258 -20.10 -6.18 6.85
CA THR A 258 -19.49 -5.26 5.89
C THR A 258 -18.09 -5.67 5.46
N ARG A 259 -17.45 -6.51 6.27
CA ARG A 259 -16.11 -6.99 6.05
C ARG A 259 -15.96 -8.42 6.54
N ALA A 260 -15.20 -9.21 5.78
CA ALA A 260 -14.83 -10.58 6.11
C ALA A 260 -13.30 -10.75 6.08
N VAL A 261 -12.74 -11.34 7.12
CA VAL A 261 -11.30 -11.59 7.28
C VAL A 261 -11.09 -13.08 7.54
N LEU A 262 -10.26 -13.72 6.73
CA LEU A 262 -9.82 -15.09 6.94
C LEU A 262 -8.61 -15.08 7.89
N LEU A 263 -8.69 -15.88 8.95
CA LEU A 263 -7.58 -16.17 9.85
C LEU A 263 -7.05 -17.57 9.53
N PHE A 264 -5.77 -17.66 9.21
CA PHE A 264 -5.04 -18.92 9.13
C PHE A 264 -4.02 -18.92 10.27
N SER A 265 -4.29 -19.69 11.32
CA SER A 265 -3.40 -19.82 12.48
C SER A 265 -2.74 -21.18 12.45
N ALA A 266 -1.42 -21.20 12.59
CA ALA A 266 -0.66 -22.45 12.58
C ALA A 266 0.38 -22.47 13.69
N SER A 267 0.66 -23.68 14.18
CA SER A 267 1.78 -23.96 15.07
C SER A 267 2.46 -25.27 14.70
N SER A 268 3.75 -25.35 14.94
CA SER A 268 4.56 -26.56 14.75
C SER A 268 5.77 -26.51 15.66
N ALA A 269 6.29 -27.66 16.06
CA ALA A 269 7.50 -27.81 16.87
C ALA A 269 8.30 -29.02 16.40
N GLY A 270 9.63 -28.92 16.46
CA GLY A 270 10.57 -29.88 15.87
C GLY A 270 11.22 -29.32 14.61
N ASP A 271 11.76 -30.21 13.78
CA ASP A 271 12.50 -29.87 12.57
C ASP A 271 11.61 -30.04 11.34
N GLN A 272 11.48 -29.00 10.52
CA GLN A 272 10.70 -29.04 9.29
C GLN A 272 11.13 -27.91 8.34
N TYR A 273 11.07 -28.16 7.03
CA TYR A 273 11.25 -27.13 6.01
C TYR A 273 9.96 -26.43 5.65
N ASP A 274 10.07 -25.29 4.99
CA ASP A 274 8.92 -24.56 4.52
C ASP A 274 8.06 -25.36 3.54
N ARG A 275 6.74 -25.24 3.70
CA ARG A 275 5.73 -25.91 2.89
C ARG A 275 4.77 -24.87 2.35
N ILE A 276 4.33 -25.06 1.10
CA ILE A 276 3.23 -24.29 0.55
C ILE A 276 1.90 -24.85 1.06
N ALA A 277 0.97 -23.95 1.38
CA ALA A 277 -0.39 -24.28 1.74
C ALA A 277 -1.38 -23.36 1.02
N ALA A 278 -2.58 -23.86 0.78
CA ALA A 278 -3.68 -23.08 0.21
C ALA A 278 -5.03 -23.44 0.83
N VAL A 279 -5.93 -22.45 0.81
CA VAL A 279 -7.29 -22.54 1.33
C VAL A 279 -8.26 -22.18 0.21
N TRP A 280 -9.15 -23.10 -0.14
CA TRP A 280 -10.20 -22.90 -1.14
C TRP A 280 -11.60 -23.03 -0.54
N LEU A 281 -12.55 -22.31 -1.13
CA LEU A 281 -13.98 -22.50 -0.89
C LEU A 281 -14.68 -22.77 -2.22
N GLY A 282 -15.18 -24.00 -2.41
CA GLY A 282 -15.77 -24.44 -3.68
C GLY A 282 -14.81 -24.30 -4.86
N GLY A 283 -13.51 -24.52 -4.62
CA GLY A 283 -12.43 -24.36 -5.60
C GLY A 283 -11.89 -22.93 -5.76
N VAL A 284 -12.55 -21.90 -5.20
CA VAL A 284 -12.08 -20.51 -5.24
C VAL A 284 -10.97 -20.31 -4.21
N GLU A 285 -9.79 -19.86 -4.63
CA GLU A 285 -8.65 -19.68 -3.74
C GLU A 285 -8.79 -18.41 -2.88
N LEU A 286 -8.82 -18.59 -1.56
CA LEU A 286 -8.93 -17.50 -0.59
C LEU A 286 -7.56 -17.07 -0.07
N LEU A 287 -6.64 -18.03 0.13
CA LEU A 287 -5.30 -17.80 0.67
C LEU A 287 -4.31 -18.82 0.10
N ARG A 288 -3.11 -18.33 -0.22
CA ARG A 288 -1.91 -19.13 -0.43
C ARG A 288 -0.79 -18.61 0.44
N THR A 289 -0.12 -19.51 1.15
CA THR A 289 0.84 -19.17 2.20
C THR A 289 1.97 -20.19 2.24
N SER A 290 3.16 -19.73 2.61
CA SER A 290 4.27 -20.57 3.07
C SER A 290 4.14 -20.81 4.58
N THR A 291 4.56 -21.96 5.08
CA THR A 291 4.69 -22.20 6.53
C THR A 291 5.93 -21.52 7.10
N ALA A 292 5.96 -21.26 8.41
CA ALA A 292 7.23 -20.99 9.08
C ALA A 292 8.02 -22.30 9.26
N GLU A 293 9.35 -22.22 9.19
CA GLU A 293 10.22 -23.31 9.64
C GLU A 293 10.21 -23.32 11.19
N PRO A 294 9.78 -24.44 11.81
CA PRO A 294 9.73 -24.56 13.26
C PRO A 294 11.12 -24.73 13.87
N THR A 295 11.16 -24.55 15.19
CA THR A 295 12.29 -24.91 16.05
C THR A 295 11.85 -25.98 17.05
N GLU A 296 12.79 -26.59 17.78
CA GLU A 296 12.46 -27.51 18.88
C GLU A 296 11.51 -26.90 19.93
N SER A 297 11.65 -25.60 20.23
CA SER A 297 10.76 -24.89 21.16
C SER A 297 9.36 -24.59 20.59
N GLY A 298 9.20 -24.76 19.28
CA GLY A 298 7.98 -24.49 18.55
C GLY A 298 7.82 -23.05 18.09
N VAL A 299 7.00 -22.89 17.05
CA VAL A 299 6.61 -21.61 16.45
C VAL A 299 5.10 -21.53 16.35
N ARG A 300 4.56 -20.31 16.39
CA ARG A 300 3.15 -20.03 16.15
C ARG A 300 3.01 -18.71 15.38
N TRP A 301 2.14 -18.72 14.37
CA TRP A 301 1.83 -17.51 13.61
C TRP A 301 0.36 -17.50 13.19
N THR A 302 -0.14 -16.30 12.88
CA THR A 302 -1.48 -16.11 12.34
C THR A 302 -1.40 -15.17 11.15
N VAL A 303 -1.90 -15.62 10.00
CA VAL A 303 -2.12 -14.80 8.81
C VAL A 303 -3.55 -14.27 8.87
N ARG A 304 -3.70 -12.96 8.63
CA ARG A 304 -5.01 -12.33 8.48
C ARG A 304 -5.16 -11.77 7.08
N LYS A 305 -6.15 -12.25 6.33
CA LYS A 305 -6.39 -11.84 4.95
C LYS A 305 -7.79 -11.30 4.78
N ASP A 306 -7.91 -10.11 4.18
CA ASP A 306 -9.21 -9.54 3.84
C ASP A 306 -9.80 -10.31 2.66
N VAL A 307 -10.91 -11.00 2.91
CA VAL A 307 -11.63 -11.84 1.94
C VAL A 307 -12.98 -11.23 1.59
N THR A 308 -13.23 -9.96 1.92
CA THR A 308 -14.51 -9.26 1.67
C THR A 308 -14.91 -9.27 0.21
N ARG A 309 -13.93 -9.28 -0.72
CA ARG A 309 -14.21 -9.38 -2.17
C ARG A 309 -14.96 -10.65 -2.57
N TYR A 310 -14.85 -11.71 -1.77
CA TYR A 310 -15.48 -13.01 -1.98
C TYR A 310 -16.86 -13.12 -1.31
N ALA A 311 -17.48 -11.99 -0.94
CA ALA A 311 -18.70 -11.97 -0.13
C ALA A 311 -19.86 -12.79 -0.70
N SER A 312 -20.00 -12.88 -2.03
CA SER A 312 -21.01 -13.69 -2.68
C SER A 312 -20.87 -15.19 -2.36
N LEU A 313 -19.67 -15.69 -2.10
CA LEU A 313 -19.45 -17.08 -1.69
C LEU A 313 -19.94 -17.35 -0.27
N PHE A 314 -19.70 -16.41 0.65
CA PHE A 314 -20.10 -16.57 2.05
C PHE A 314 -21.60 -16.33 2.27
N ARG A 315 -22.26 -15.52 1.42
CA ARG A 315 -23.71 -15.23 1.52
C ARG A 315 -24.59 -16.22 0.76
N ARG A 316 -23.99 -17.19 0.07
CA ARG A 316 -24.72 -18.11 -0.81
C ARG A 316 -25.53 -19.11 0.03
N ASN A 317 -26.83 -18.90 0.09
CA ASN A 317 -27.79 -19.84 0.71
C ASN A 317 -28.52 -20.71 -0.32
N THR A 318 -28.24 -20.53 -1.61
CA THR A 318 -28.86 -21.24 -2.73
C THR A 318 -27.79 -21.78 -3.68
N GLY A 319 -27.86 -23.07 -4.00
CA GLY A 319 -26.86 -23.79 -4.81
C GLY A 319 -26.38 -25.08 -4.13
N PRO A 320 -25.54 -25.90 -4.79
CA PRO A 320 -24.95 -27.08 -4.18
C PRO A 320 -24.05 -26.69 -2.99
N PRO A 321 -23.96 -27.53 -1.94
CA PRO A 321 -23.07 -27.29 -0.81
C PRO A 321 -21.64 -27.07 -1.31
N ALA A 322 -21.02 -25.96 -0.91
CA ALA A 322 -19.61 -25.75 -1.14
C ALA A 322 -18.82 -26.44 -0.02
N ASN A 323 -17.64 -26.95 -0.35
CA ASN A 323 -16.71 -27.41 0.66
C ASN A 323 -15.57 -26.41 0.83
N LEU A 324 -15.10 -26.26 2.06
CA LEU A 324 -13.79 -25.69 2.34
C LEU A 324 -12.75 -26.79 2.18
N SER A 325 -11.70 -26.53 1.42
CA SER A 325 -10.57 -27.44 1.22
C SER A 325 -9.28 -26.75 1.61
N VAL A 326 -8.43 -27.43 2.37
CA VAL A 326 -7.11 -26.95 2.77
C VAL A 326 -6.07 -27.98 2.39
N MET A 327 -5.05 -27.55 1.65
CA MET A 327 -3.91 -28.37 1.31
C MET A 327 -2.67 -27.81 1.98
N LEU A 328 -1.94 -28.69 2.63
CA LEU A 328 -0.59 -28.48 3.16
C LEU A 328 0.07 -29.84 3.08
N GLU A 329 1.00 -30.00 2.14
CA GLU A 329 1.75 -31.25 2.00
C GLU A 329 2.89 -31.25 3.02
N ASN A 330 2.84 -32.22 3.93
CA ASN A 330 3.85 -32.39 4.96
C ASN A 330 4.31 -33.86 5.01
N ILE A 331 5.54 -34.06 5.51
CA ILE A 331 6.10 -35.37 5.80
C ILE A 331 6.71 -35.34 7.19
N VAL A 332 6.43 -36.40 7.97
CA VAL A 332 6.98 -36.58 9.31
C VAL A 332 7.70 -37.92 9.40
N ASN A 333 8.98 -37.88 9.74
CA ASN A 333 9.89 -39.02 9.89
C ASN A 333 11.02 -38.70 10.90
N ASP A 334 12.07 -39.53 10.94
CA ASP A 334 13.19 -39.36 11.88
C ASP A 334 14.04 -38.10 11.64
N VAL A 335 13.89 -37.44 10.49
CA VAL A 335 14.59 -36.18 10.14
C VAL A 335 13.64 -34.99 10.25
N TYR A 336 12.43 -35.12 9.71
CA TYR A 336 11.40 -34.10 9.72
C TYR A 336 10.39 -34.43 10.81
N THR A 337 10.48 -33.81 11.97
CA THR A 337 9.67 -34.16 13.15
C THR A 337 8.47 -33.25 13.34
N GLY A 338 8.42 -32.11 12.65
CA GLY A 338 7.38 -31.08 12.83
C GLY A 338 6.04 -31.40 12.19
N VAL A 339 5.00 -31.57 13.03
CA VAL A 339 3.58 -31.62 12.62
C VAL A 339 3.00 -30.20 12.62
N TYR A 340 2.31 -29.81 11.55
CA TYR A 340 1.63 -28.52 11.48
C TYR A 340 0.18 -28.61 11.95
N SER A 341 -0.12 -28.06 13.13
CA SER A 341 -1.49 -27.87 13.61
C SER A 341 -2.06 -26.57 13.07
N VAL A 342 -3.14 -26.65 12.28
CA VAL A 342 -3.73 -25.52 11.55
C VAL A 342 -5.18 -25.30 11.97
N ASN A 343 -5.51 -24.04 12.24
CA ASN A 343 -6.87 -23.54 12.46
C ASN A 343 -7.21 -22.47 11.41
N VAL A 344 -8.28 -22.68 10.67
CA VAL A 344 -8.83 -21.72 9.72
C VAL A 344 -10.14 -21.17 10.27
N SER A 345 -10.24 -19.84 10.40
CA SER A 345 -11.45 -19.17 10.88
C SER A 345 -11.87 -18.02 9.96
N LEU A 346 -13.16 -17.79 9.84
CA LEU A 346 -13.74 -16.62 9.18
C LEU A 346 -14.25 -15.65 10.23
N VAL A 347 -13.81 -14.40 10.14
CA VAL A 347 -14.11 -13.35 11.11
C VAL A 347 -14.84 -12.21 10.42
N LEU A 348 -15.99 -11.81 10.96
CA LEU A 348 -16.89 -10.83 10.36
C LEU A 348 -16.97 -9.56 11.19
N TYR A 349 -17.01 -8.42 10.49
CA TYR A 349 -17.13 -7.10 11.09
C TYR A 349 -18.30 -6.32 10.48
N GLU A 350 -18.98 -5.59 11.35
CA GLU A 350 -19.96 -4.57 10.99
C GLU A 350 -19.32 -3.18 11.15
N ASP A 351 -19.30 -2.41 10.07
CA ASP A 351 -18.88 -1.02 10.07
C ASP A 351 -20.00 -0.19 9.45
N GLU A 352 -20.73 0.54 10.30
CA GLU A 352 -21.86 1.40 9.94
C GLU A 352 -21.53 2.42 8.83
N LYS A 353 -20.24 2.72 8.60
CA LYS A 353 -19.80 3.68 7.57
C LYS A 353 -19.44 3.05 6.23
N SER A 354 -19.48 1.72 6.12
CA SER A 354 -19.05 1.01 4.91
C SER A 354 -20.21 0.24 4.26
N ARG A 355 -20.57 0.60 3.03
CA ARG A 355 -21.45 -0.24 2.20
C ARG A 355 -20.58 -1.27 1.50
N VAL A 356 -20.94 -2.56 1.58
CA VAL A 356 -20.37 -3.63 0.74
C VAL A 356 -20.82 -3.42 -0.70
N SER A 357 -20.20 -2.49 -1.40
CA SER A 357 -20.68 -2.00 -2.70
C SER A 357 -19.85 -2.52 -3.88
N GLU A 358 -18.85 -3.38 -3.67
CA GLU A 358 -17.89 -3.75 -4.75
C GLU A 358 -17.61 -5.26 -4.88
N ALA A 359 -18.19 -6.14 -4.05
CA ALA A 359 -18.02 -7.57 -4.22
C ALA A 359 -18.65 -8.04 -5.54
N ALA A 360 -18.06 -9.07 -6.16
CA ALA A 360 -18.63 -9.68 -7.37
C ALA A 360 -19.86 -10.52 -7.03
N ASP A 361 -20.83 -10.55 -7.94
CA ASP A 361 -22.05 -11.34 -7.78
C ASP A 361 -21.74 -12.84 -7.92
N LEU A 362 -20.77 -13.18 -8.77
CA LEU A 362 -20.23 -14.53 -8.94
C LEU A 362 -18.70 -14.51 -8.84
N VAL A 363 -18.15 -15.55 -8.21
CA VAL A 363 -16.71 -15.86 -8.26
C VAL A 363 -16.57 -17.31 -8.73
N ILE A 364 -15.91 -17.50 -9.86
CA ILE A 364 -15.78 -18.79 -10.55
C ILE A 364 -14.30 -19.21 -10.52
N PRO A 365 -13.96 -20.42 -10.04
CA PRO A 365 -12.59 -20.87 -9.99
C PRO A 365 -12.10 -21.36 -11.36
N ILE A 366 -10.91 -20.91 -11.76
CA ILE A 366 -10.17 -21.28 -12.97
C ILE A 366 -8.95 -22.08 -12.53
N SER A 367 -9.14 -23.40 -12.44
CA SER A 367 -8.18 -24.36 -11.90
C SER A 367 -8.48 -25.75 -12.46
N GLU A 368 -7.56 -26.70 -12.21
CA GLU A 368 -7.75 -28.11 -12.57
C GLU A 368 -8.95 -28.73 -11.84
N SER A 369 -9.66 -29.62 -12.52
CA SER A 369 -10.91 -30.23 -12.05
C SER A 369 -10.71 -31.44 -11.14
N ASP A 370 -9.50 -31.97 -11.08
CA ASP A 370 -9.30 -33.38 -10.71
C ASP A 370 -9.19 -33.62 -9.20
N GLY A 371 -9.20 -32.55 -8.38
CA GLY A 371 -9.42 -32.59 -6.93
C GLY A 371 -8.32 -33.23 -6.07
N ASP A 372 -7.58 -34.19 -6.61
CA ASP A 372 -6.59 -35.00 -5.90
C ASP A 372 -5.29 -34.24 -5.59
N GLY A 373 -4.94 -33.24 -6.41
CA GLY A 373 -3.70 -32.45 -6.29
C GLY A 373 -3.88 -31.01 -5.82
N GLY A 374 -5.08 -30.62 -5.36
CA GLY A 374 -5.44 -29.23 -5.05
C GLY A 374 -6.16 -28.51 -6.20
N SER A 375 -6.69 -27.31 -5.93
CA SER A 375 -7.43 -26.51 -6.91
C SER A 375 -6.52 -25.52 -7.65
N TRP A 376 -5.50 -26.03 -8.34
CA TRP A 376 -4.58 -25.25 -9.19
C TRP A 376 -4.15 -26.04 -10.43
N PHE A 377 -3.59 -25.36 -11.42
CA PHE A 377 -2.83 -26.00 -12.48
C PHE A 377 -1.37 -26.16 -12.06
N ARG A 378 -0.79 -27.31 -12.41
CA ARG A 378 0.66 -27.48 -12.43
C ARG A 378 1.18 -27.19 -13.83
N ILE A 379 1.88 -26.08 -13.99
CA ILE A 379 2.38 -25.60 -15.29
C ILE A 379 3.87 -25.87 -15.37
N SER A 380 4.31 -26.54 -16.44
CA SER A 380 5.72 -26.84 -16.74
C SER A 380 6.12 -26.37 -18.14
N GLY A 381 7.36 -25.92 -18.31
CA GLY A 381 7.86 -25.37 -19.56
C GLY A 381 7.11 -24.10 -19.98
N SER A 382 6.61 -24.07 -21.22
CA SER A 382 5.83 -22.95 -21.77
C SER A 382 4.39 -23.35 -22.13
N GLU A 383 3.86 -24.38 -21.47
CA GLU A 383 2.50 -24.84 -21.72
C GLU A 383 1.45 -23.86 -21.16
N THR A 384 0.25 -23.91 -21.73
CA THR A 384 -0.93 -23.20 -21.21
C THR A 384 -1.99 -24.22 -20.85
N ARG A 385 -2.46 -24.19 -19.60
CA ARG A 385 -3.56 -25.02 -19.10
C ARG A 385 -4.83 -24.18 -19.06
N ALA A 386 -5.97 -24.75 -19.42
CA ALA A 386 -7.21 -23.98 -19.54
C ALA A 386 -8.43 -24.71 -18.97
N LYS A 387 -9.40 -23.93 -18.49
CA LYS A 387 -10.70 -24.39 -18.02
C LYS A 387 -11.83 -23.77 -18.84
N PRO A 388 -12.74 -24.56 -19.43
CA PRO A 388 -13.96 -24.04 -20.02
C PRO A 388 -14.90 -23.46 -18.96
N VAL A 389 -15.37 -22.23 -19.16
CA VAL A 389 -16.34 -21.56 -18.29
C VAL A 389 -17.41 -20.88 -19.12
N GLU A 390 -18.67 -21.11 -18.76
CA GLU A 390 -19.82 -20.39 -19.31
C GLU A 390 -20.18 -19.22 -18.40
N LEU A 391 -20.28 -18.02 -18.98
CA LEU A 391 -20.65 -16.80 -18.26
C LEU A 391 -22.12 -16.43 -18.51
N PRO A 392 -22.85 -15.93 -17.49
CA PRO A 392 -24.20 -15.42 -17.69
C PRO A 392 -24.23 -14.26 -18.69
N ARG A 393 -25.22 -14.26 -19.57
CA ARG A 393 -25.38 -13.24 -20.63
C ARG A 393 -25.61 -11.82 -20.13
N ASN A 394 -25.99 -11.67 -18.87
CA ASN A 394 -26.15 -10.36 -18.23
C ASN A 394 -24.88 -9.89 -17.48
N ALA A 395 -23.74 -10.54 -17.66
CA ALA A 395 -22.48 -10.04 -17.10
C ALA A 395 -22.06 -8.71 -17.77
N TYR A 396 -21.86 -7.66 -16.96
CA TYR A 396 -21.40 -6.34 -17.46
C TYR A 396 -19.94 -6.02 -17.10
N LYS A 397 -19.33 -6.79 -16.20
CA LYS A 397 -17.94 -6.63 -15.75
C LYS A 397 -17.36 -7.97 -15.37
N ALA A 398 -16.09 -8.18 -15.72
CA ALA A 398 -15.33 -9.38 -15.37
C ALA A 398 -13.89 -9.00 -14.99
N VAL A 399 -13.35 -9.60 -13.93
CA VAL A 399 -11.95 -9.43 -13.48
C VAL A 399 -11.37 -10.79 -13.12
N LEU A 400 -10.22 -11.11 -13.68
CA LEU A 400 -9.47 -12.34 -13.39
C LEU A 400 -8.40 -12.06 -12.33
N GLU A 401 -8.49 -12.70 -11.17
CA GLU A 401 -7.50 -12.64 -10.10
C GLU A 401 -6.64 -13.90 -10.13
N ILE A 402 -5.35 -13.77 -10.47
CA ILE A 402 -4.43 -14.89 -10.64
C ILE A 402 -3.59 -15.09 -9.39
N TYR A 403 -3.45 -16.34 -8.94
CA TYR A 403 -2.49 -16.77 -7.94
C TYR A 403 -1.39 -17.59 -8.60
N ALA A 404 -0.14 -17.40 -8.17
CA ALA A 404 0.99 -18.12 -8.72
C ALA A 404 2.08 -18.31 -7.66
N SER A 405 2.66 -19.51 -7.59
CA SER A 405 3.82 -19.82 -6.76
C SER A 405 4.83 -20.66 -7.55
N PRO A 406 6.12 -20.27 -7.58
CA PRO A 406 7.19 -21.11 -8.09
C PRO A 406 7.56 -22.20 -7.08
N HIS A 407 8.07 -23.33 -7.57
CA HIS A 407 8.51 -24.47 -6.76
C HIS A 407 9.73 -25.14 -7.38
N SER A 408 10.44 -25.95 -6.58
CA SER A 408 11.62 -26.70 -7.01
C SER A 408 12.69 -25.75 -7.59
N ASP A 409 13.25 -26.00 -8.78
CA ASP A 409 14.34 -25.17 -9.32
C ASP A 409 13.95 -23.71 -9.60
N ASP A 410 12.67 -23.44 -9.83
CA ASP A 410 12.15 -22.08 -10.02
C ASP A 410 11.82 -21.35 -8.71
N GLU A 411 11.92 -21.97 -7.54
CA GLU A 411 11.77 -21.26 -6.26
C GLU A 411 12.70 -20.02 -6.19
N PHE A 412 13.86 -20.10 -6.85
CA PHE A 412 14.87 -19.06 -6.93
C PHE A 412 14.99 -18.41 -8.32
N TRP A 413 13.96 -18.54 -9.18
CA TRP A 413 13.96 -18.14 -10.60
C TRP A 413 14.58 -16.77 -10.86
N TYR A 414 14.36 -15.81 -9.95
CA TYR A 414 14.90 -14.45 -10.02
C TYR A 414 16.43 -14.35 -9.99
N SER A 415 17.12 -15.45 -9.74
CA SER A 415 18.58 -15.56 -9.70
C SER A 415 19.14 -16.67 -10.61
N ASN A 416 18.30 -17.31 -11.41
CA ASN A 416 18.71 -18.43 -12.26
C ASN A 416 19.53 -17.92 -13.46
N PRO A 417 20.74 -18.48 -13.71
CA PRO A 417 21.47 -18.22 -14.95
C PRO A 417 20.78 -18.88 -16.17
N PRO A 418 21.22 -18.54 -17.40
CA PRO A 418 20.79 -19.26 -18.60
C PRO A 418 21.25 -20.72 -18.61
N ASP A 419 20.51 -21.59 -19.31
CA ASP A 419 20.83 -23.02 -19.42
C ASP A 419 22.21 -23.28 -20.03
N GLU A 420 22.60 -22.45 -21.01
CA GLU A 420 23.91 -22.54 -21.67
C GLU A 420 25.08 -22.42 -20.68
N TYR A 421 24.94 -21.58 -19.65
CA TYR A 421 25.96 -21.42 -18.61
C TYR A 421 26.07 -22.67 -17.73
N ILE A 422 24.94 -23.29 -17.38
CA ILE A 422 24.88 -24.51 -16.58
C ILE A 422 25.53 -25.67 -17.36
N GLN A 423 25.14 -25.83 -18.63
CA GLN A 423 25.63 -26.89 -19.51
C GLN A 423 27.13 -26.76 -19.79
N ALA A 424 27.61 -25.56 -20.15
CA ALA A 424 29.01 -25.31 -20.47
C ALA A 424 29.96 -25.56 -19.28
N ASN A 425 29.47 -25.38 -18.04
CA ASN A 425 30.24 -25.59 -16.82
C ASN A 425 29.97 -26.95 -16.14
N GLY A 426 29.12 -27.80 -16.72
CA GLY A 426 28.79 -29.12 -16.14
C GLY A 426 28.18 -29.05 -14.73
N LEU A 427 27.42 -28.00 -14.43
CA LEU A 427 26.81 -27.81 -13.11
C LEU A 427 25.65 -28.79 -12.90
N ARG A 428 25.56 -29.41 -11.72
CA ARG A 428 24.55 -30.42 -11.38
C ARG A 428 23.19 -29.84 -10.95
N THR A 429 22.87 -28.61 -11.34
CA THR A 429 21.64 -27.91 -10.92
C THR A 429 20.69 -27.75 -12.09
N GLY A 430 19.38 -27.90 -11.84
CA GLY A 430 18.32 -27.59 -12.82
C GLY A 430 17.85 -26.13 -12.78
N ARG A 431 18.49 -25.26 -11.99
CA ARG A 431 18.15 -23.84 -11.80
C ARG A 431 18.51 -22.97 -12.99
N GLY A 432 17.90 -23.26 -14.13
CA GLY A 432 18.14 -22.63 -15.42
C GLY A 432 16.99 -21.74 -15.90
N GLY A 433 16.87 -21.60 -17.23
CA GLY A 433 15.84 -20.81 -17.90
C GLY A 433 16.00 -19.28 -17.76
N GLY A 434 17.07 -18.79 -17.12
CA GLY A 434 17.31 -17.37 -16.90
C GLY A 434 16.33 -16.69 -15.93
N ALA A 435 16.65 -15.47 -15.51
CA ALA A 435 15.91 -14.76 -14.47
C ALA A 435 14.73 -13.92 -14.98
N PHE A 436 13.84 -14.51 -15.78
CA PHE A 436 12.59 -13.89 -16.24
C PHE A 436 11.46 -14.89 -16.36
N ARG A 437 10.30 -14.57 -15.77
CA ARG A 437 9.05 -15.33 -15.90
C ARG A 437 7.90 -14.34 -16.15
N GLU A 438 7.03 -14.66 -17.10
CA GLU A 438 5.79 -13.93 -17.38
C GLU A 438 4.62 -14.91 -17.25
N ILE A 439 3.65 -14.58 -16.40
CA ILE A 439 2.37 -15.28 -16.33
C ILE A 439 1.46 -14.68 -17.40
N VAL A 440 0.93 -15.52 -18.29
CA VAL A 440 0.06 -15.11 -19.40
C VAL A 440 -1.34 -15.68 -19.20
N ALA A 441 -2.35 -14.83 -19.33
CA ALA A 441 -3.75 -15.23 -19.30
C ALA A 441 -4.35 -15.17 -20.71
N THR A 442 -5.08 -16.22 -21.09
CA THR A 442 -5.73 -16.35 -22.39
C THR A 442 -7.22 -16.63 -22.26
N VAL A 443 -8.01 -16.20 -23.25
CA VAL A 443 -9.38 -16.68 -23.47
C VAL A 443 -9.44 -17.22 -24.90
N ASP A 444 -9.83 -18.48 -25.05
CA ASP A 444 -9.83 -19.21 -26.34
C ASP A 444 -8.49 -19.09 -27.10
N GLY A 445 -7.39 -19.13 -26.35
CA GLY A 445 -6.03 -18.99 -26.89
C GLY A 445 -5.58 -17.54 -27.16
N ALA A 446 -6.47 -16.55 -27.12
CA ALA A 446 -6.12 -15.15 -27.30
C ALA A 446 -5.63 -14.53 -25.97
N VAL A 447 -4.48 -13.84 -25.97
CA VAL A 447 -3.93 -13.19 -24.76
C VAL A 447 -4.84 -12.05 -24.31
N VAL A 448 -5.34 -12.12 -23.08
CA VAL A 448 -6.20 -11.09 -22.46
C VAL A 448 -5.49 -10.33 -21.34
N GLY A 449 -4.30 -10.76 -20.95
CA GLY A 449 -3.43 -10.03 -20.03
C GLY A 449 -2.17 -10.82 -19.68
N SER A 450 -1.23 -10.15 -19.01
CA SER A 450 -0.01 -10.80 -18.53
C SER A 450 0.61 -10.04 -17.37
N VAL A 451 1.43 -10.75 -16.59
CA VAL A 451 1.99 -10.28 -15.32
C VAL A 451 3.39 -10.84 -15.14
N VAL A 452 4.35 -9.99 -14.76
CA VAL A 452 5.61 -10.47 -14.18
C VAL A 452 5.40 -10.68 -12.68
N PRO A 453 5.58 -11.90 -12.14
CA PRO A 453 5.34 -12.16 -10.73
C PRO A 453 6.35 -11.44 -9.84
N PHE A 454 5.94 -11.13 -8.62
CA PHE A 454 6.81 -10.66 -7.56
C PHE A 454 7.74 -11.81 -7.11
N PRO A 455 9.05 -11.57 -6.92
CA PRO A 455 9.99 -12.61 -6.49
C PRO A 455 9.83 -12.90 -4.98
N VAL A 456 8.79 -13.67 -4.62
CA VAL A 456 8.57 -14.11 -3.24
C VAL A 456 9.76 -14.95 -2.79
N VAL A 457 10.30 -14.66 -1.62
CA VAL A 457 11.32 -15.49 -0.95
C VAL A 457 10.61 -16.24 0.18
N TYR A 458 10.55 -17.57 0.08
CA TYR A 458 9.97 -18.40 1.12
C TYR A 458 10.87 -18.48 2.36
N THR A 459 10.34 -19.05 3.43
CA THR A 459 10.92 -19.04 4.77
C THR A 459 12.17 -19.92 4.92
N GLY A 460 12.46 -20.81 3.97
CA GLY A 460 13.75 -21.52 3.85
C GLY A 460 14.71 -20.92 2.80
N GLY A 461 14.30 -19.87 2.08
CA GLY A 461 15.01 -19.42 0.88
C GLY A 461 16.26 -18.56 1.15
N ILE A 462 17.26 -18.67 0.27
CA ILE A 462 18.52 -17.88 0.27
C ILE A 462 19.40 -18.11 1.50
N VAL A 463 19.00 -17.59 2.66
CA VAL A 463 19.60 -17.84 3.98
C VAL A 463 18.44 -17.99 4.97
N PRO A 464 18.12 -19.21 5.46
CA PRO A 464 16.98 -19.47 6.35
C PRO A 464 16.95 -18.55 7.59
N LEU A 465 18.13 -18.23 8.14
CA LEU A 465 18.26 -17.34 9.31
C LEU A 465 17.73 -15.92 9.08
N PHE A 466 17.53 -15.47 7.83
CA PHE A 466 16.86 -14.19 7.55
C PHE A 466 15.41 -14.19 8.03
N TRP A 467 14.78 -15.36 8.10
CA TRP A 467 13.33 -15.52 8.18
C TRP A 467 12.82 -16.01 9.53
N SER A 468 13.71 -16.29 10.48
CA SER A 468 13.36 -16.89 11.78
C SER A 468 12.36 -16.05 12.60
N ALA A 469 12.43 -14.71 12.49
CA ALA A 469 11.57 -13.78 13.22
C ALA A 469 10.63 -12.96 12.32
N VAL A 470 11.04 -12.71 11.07
CA VAL A 470 10.29 -11.91 10.08
C VAL A 470 10.43 -12.60 8.75
N VAL A 471 9.32 -12.99 8.13
CA VAL A 471 9.35 -13.72 6.85
C VAL A 471 9.48 -12.81 5.64
N GLY A 472 9.89 -13.36 4.50
CA GLY A 472 9.98 -12.65 3.22
C GLY A 472 8.67 -11.95 2.84
N ILE A 473 8.75 -10.81 2.15
CA ILE A 473 7.56 -10.10 1.64
C ILE A 473 6.71 -11.08 0.83
N GLY A 474 5.44 -11.23 1.20
CA GLY A 474 4.49 -12.10 0.51
C GLY A 474 4.62 -13.60 0.81
N ALA A 475 5.53 -14.03 1.70
CA ALA A 475 5.65 -15.46 2.03
C ALA A 475 4.39 -16.00 2.72
N PHE A 476 3.83 -15.26 3.68
CA PHE A 476 2.60 -15.66 4.41
C PHE A 476 1.28 -15.28 3.70
N ASP A 477 1.33 -14.39 2.71
CA ASP A 477 0.18 -14.07 1.85
C ASP A 477 0.73 -13.84 0.45
N VAL A 478 0.79 -14.93 -0.32
CA VAL A 478 1.37 -14.93 -1.67
C VAL A 478 0.56 -13.96 -2.54
N PRO A 479 1.21 -13.00 -3.23
CA PRO A 479 0.49 -11.96 -3.97
C PRO A 479 -0.39 -12.52 -5.08
N SER A 480 -1.62 -11.98 -5.19
CA SER A 480 -2.49 -12.18 -6.35
C SER A 480 -2.42 -10.99 -7.34
N TYR A 481 -2.84 -11.24 -8.57
CA TYR A 481 -2.76 -10.29 -9.68
C TYR A 481 -4.09 -10.13 -10.40
N GLU A 482 -4.58 -8.89 -10.50
CA GLU A 482 -5.88 -8.61 -11.13
C GLU A 482 -5.70 -8.15 -12.59
N LEU A 483 -6.37 -8.85 -13.51
CA LEU A 483 -6.54 -8.49 -14.91
C LEU A 483 -8.00 -8.17 -15.17
N ASP A 484 -8.28 -6.94 -15.59
CA ASP A 484 -9.65 -6.51 -15.88
C ASP A 484 -10.03 -6.96 -17.31
N LEU A 485 -11.05 -7.83 -17.38
CA LEU A 485 -11.55 -8.43 -18.62
C LEU A 485 -12.81 -7.74 -19.14
N THR A 486 -13.22 -6.62 -18.52
CA THR A 486 -14.43 -5.87 -18.89
C THR A 486 -14.52 -5.52 -20.38
N PRO A 487 -13.44 -5.14 -21.09
CA PRO A 487 -13.50 -4.91 -22.54
C PRO A 487 -13.97 -6.11 -23.36
N PHE A 488 -13.88 -7.32 -22.81
CA PHE A 488 -14.18 -8.58 -23.50
C PHE A 488 -15.58 -9.12 -23.19
N VAL A 489 -16.35 -8.54 -22.27
CA VAL A 489 -17.64 -9.12 -21.82
C VAL A 489 -18.59 -9.45 -22.97
N GLY A 490 -18.66 -8.61 -24.02
CA GLY A 490 -19.48 -8.89 -25.20
C GLY A 490 -19.02 -10.06 -26.07
N ALA A 491 -17.80 -10.56 -25.87
CA ALA A 491 -17.26 -11.73 -26.55
C ALA A 491 -17.24 -12.99 -25.67
N ILE A 492 -17.25 -12.85 -24.33
CA ILE A 492 -17.11 -13.97 -23.38
C ILE A 492 -18.40 -14.29 -22.60
N ALA A 493 -19.38 -13.37 -22.60
CA ALA A 493 -20.66 -13.53 -21.93
C ALA A 493 -21.80 -13.77 -22.94
N ASP A 494 -21.58 -14.68 -23.89
CA ASP A 494 -22.55 -15.03 -24.94
C ASP A 494 -23.41 -16.27 -24.60
N GLY A 495 -23.22 -16.83 -23.39
CA GLY A 495 -23.85 -18.06 -22.92
C GLY A 495 -23.28 -19.33 -23.53
N ARG A 496 -22.04 -19.29 -24.07
CA ARG A 496 -21.25 -20.46 -24.42
C ARG A 496 -20.07 -20.59 -23.45
N ALA A 497 -19.50 -21.79 -23.39
CA ALA A 497 -18.27 -22.03 -22.64
C ALA A 497 -17.07 -21.48 -23.43
N HIS A 498 -16.22 -20.71 -22.75
CA HIS A 498 -14.96 -20.19 -23.25
C HIS A 498 -13.79 -20.75 -22.44
N ALA A 499 -12.67 -21.05 -23.10
CA ALA A 499 -11.51 -21.63 -22.46
C ALA A 499 -10.63 -20.54 -21.82
N PHE A 500 -10.70 -20.40 -20.49
CA PHE A 500 -9.83 -19.51 -19.73
C PHE A 500 -8.52 -20.23 -19.42
N GLY A 501 -7.43 -19.76 -20.02
CA GLY A 501 -6.10 -20.37 -19.94
C GLY A 501 -5.10 -19.55 -19.14
N LEU A 502 -4.18 -20.24 -18.47
CA LEU A 502 -3.05 -19.71 -17.72
C LEU A 502 -1.77 -20.42 -18.15
N GLY A 503 -0.71 -19.65 -18.37
CA GLY A 503 0.63 -20.13 -18.75
C GLY A 503 1.71 -19.35 -18.01
N VAL A 504 2.90 -19.95 -17.89
CA VAL A 504 4.11 -19.29 -17.37
C VAL A 504 5.22 -19.50 -18.39
N THR A 505 5.90 -18.44 -18.79
CA THR A 505 7.02 -18.56 -19.74
C THR A 505 8.24 -19.16 -19.04
N ASP A 506 8.91 -20.11 -19.70
CA ASP A 506 10.17 -20.71 -19.26
C ASP A 506 10.07 -21.34 -17.83
N ALA A 507 8.92 -21.91 -17.44
CA ALA A 507 8.71 -22.49 -16.12
C ALA A 507 9.49 -23.79 -15.91
N GLU A 508 10.29 -23.89 -14.84
CA GLU A 508 11.19 -25.02 -14.62
C GLU A 508 11.28 -25.46 -13.14
N PRO A 509 11.03 -26.73 -12.78
CA PRO A 509 10.25 -27.69 -13.53
C PRO A 509 8.74 -27.37 -13.49
N TYR A 510 8.25 -26.62 -12.50
CA TYR A 510 6.82 -26.27 -12.45
C TYR A 510 6.47 -25.05 -11.58
N TRP A 511 5.31 -24.49 -11.89
CA TRP A 511 4.59 -23.48 -11.12
C TRP A 511 3.20 -23.99 -10.77
N LEU A 512 2.68 -23.60 -9.60
CA LEU A 512 1.27 -23.80 -9.24
C LEU A 512 0.51 -22.51 -9.53
N VAL A 513 -0.48 -22.57 -10.41
CA VAL A 513 -1.19 -21.39 -10.92
C VAL A 513 -2.68 -21.65 -11.05
N ASP A 514 -3.50 -20.71 -10.59
CA ASP A 514 -4.96 -20.72 -10.73
C ASP A 514 -5.47 -19.28 -10.79
N ALA A 515 -6.78 -19.13 -11.00
CA ALA A 515 -7.41 -17.83 -10.90
C ALA A 515 -8.84 -17.86 -10.38
N ASN A 516 -9.27 -16.76 -9.79
CA ASN A 516 -10.65 -16.47 -9.46
C ASN A 516 -11.23 -15.49 -10.48
N LEU A 517 -12.24 -15.91 -11.23
CA LEU A 517 -12.96 -15.05 -12.16
C LEU A 517 -14.13 -14.37 -11.42
N HIS A 518 -13.96 -13.09 -11.14
CA HIS A 518 -14.95 -12.22 -10.50
C HIS A 518 -15.88 -11.62 -11.56
N VAL A 519 -17.19 -11.83 -11.43
CA VAL A 519 -18.20 -11.41 -12.42
C VAL A 519 -19.30 -10.60 -11.74
N TRP A 520 -19.66 -9.45 -12.34
CA TRP A 520 -20.80 -8.64 -11.91
C TRP A 520 -21.91 -8.72 -12.95
N LEU A 521 -23.14 -8.89 -12.46
CA LEU A 521 -24.34 -9.14 -13.24
C LEU A 521 -25.28 -7.95 -13.23
N ASP A 522 -25.89 -7.67 -14.38
CA ASP A 522 -26.89 -6.63 -14.50
C ASP A 522 -28.23 -7.12 -13.90
N PRO A 523 -28.77 -6.46 -12.86
CA PRO A 523 -30.07 -6.82 -12.29
C PRO A 523 -31.25 -6.36 -13.15
N GLY A 524 -31.05 -5.38 -14.03
CA GLY A 524 -32.09 -4.76 -14.85
C GLY A 524 -32.25 -5.38 -16.24
N SER A 525 -31.35 -6.28 -16.65
CA SER A 525 -31.41 -6.95 -17.95
C SER A 525 -30.97 -8.41 -17.85
N SER A 526 -31.60 -9.29 -18.62
CA SER A 526 -31.19 -10.69 -18.79
C SER A 526 -30.05 -10.86 -19.79
N VAL A 527 -29.76 -9.82 -20.60
CA VAL A 527 -28.66 -9.80 -21.57
C VAL A 527 -28.03 -8.41 -21.61
N VAL A 528 -26.71 -8.33 -21.50
CA VAL A 528 -25.95 -7.07 -21.66
C VAL A 528 -25.46 -6.98 -23.10
N GLU A 529 -25.82 -5.91 -23.78
CA GLU A 529 -25.27 -5.61 -25.11
C GLU A 529 -23.84 -5.08 -24.94
N ALA A 530 -22.88 -5.73 -25.60
CA ALA A 530 -21.49 -5.34 -25.51
C ALA A 530 -20.71 -5.75 -26.77
N LYS A 531 -19.58 -5.08 -27.02
CA LYS A 531 -18.69 -5.42 -28.13
C LYS A 531 -17.25 -5.01 -27.83
N VAL A 532 -16.30 -5.86 -28.25
CA VAL A 532 -14.89 -5.51 -28.31
C VAL A 532 -14.65 -4.48 -29.42
N VAL A 533 -14.03 -3.37 -29.07
CA VAL A 533 -13.72 -2.24 -29.97
C VAL A 533 -12.27 -2.32 -30.44
N GLU A 534 -11.35 -2.68 -29.55
CA GLU A 534 -9.92 -2.66 -29.84
C GLU A 534 -9.23 -3.84 -29.15
N TYR A 535 -8.42 -4.56 -29.92
CA TYR A 535 -7.57 -5.64 -29.41
C TYR A 535 -6.14 -5.45 -29.91
N ARG A 536 -5.22 -5.14 -29.01
CA ARG A 536 -3.78 -5.07 -29.28
C ARG A 536 -3.00 -5.78 -28.19
N ALA A 537 -2.55 -7.00 -28.50
CA ALA A 537 -1.72 -7.81 -27.64
C ALA A 537 -0.45 -8.30 -28.37
N PRO A 538 0.53 -7.42 -28.63
CA PRO A 538 1.80 -7.85 -29.20
C PRO A 538 2.51 -8.86 -28.28
N TYR A 539 3.40 -9.65 -28.88
CA TYR A 539 4.34 -10.48 -28.14
C TYR A 539 5.23 -9.63 -27.23
N VAL A 540 5.75 -10.26 -26.17
CA VAL A 540 6.74 -9.64 -25.30
C VAL A 540 8.04 -9.42 -26.08
N SER A 541 8.64 -8.24 -25.94
CA SER A 541 9.98 -7.97 -26.44
C SER A 541 10.96 -8.38 -25.35
N ILE A 542 11.86 -9.32 -25.64
CA ILE A 542 12.88 -9.79 -24.71
C ILE A 542 14.24 -9.68 -25.39
N ASP A 543 15.17 -9.03 -24.71
CA ASP A 543 16.58 -8.96 -25.06
C ASP A 543 17.39 -9.71 -24.00
N ARG A 544 18.35 -10.53 -24.44
CA ARG A 544 19.17 -11.37 -23.56
C ARG A 544 20.63 -11.20 -23.96
N GLU A 545 21.45 -10.75 -23.02
CA GLU A 545 22.90 -10.68 -23.17
C GLU A 545 23.56 -11.69 -22.23
N THR A 546 24.40 -12.56 -22.79
CA THR A 546 25.13 -13.60 -22.05
C THR A 546 26.60 -13.52 -22.40
N GLU A 547 27.45 -13.39 -21.39
CA GLU A 547 28.91 -13.37 -21.53
C GLU A 547 29.52 -14.17 -20.37
N PHE A 548 30.31 -15.21 -20.64
CA PHE A 548 30.99 -15.96 -19.58
C PHE A 548 32.25 -16.69 -20.07
N VAL A 549 33.17 -16.92 -19.14
CA VAL A 549 34.36 -17.76 -19.32
C VAL A 549 34.50 -18.63 -18.07
N GLY A 550 34.29 -19.94 -18.22
CA GLY A 550 34.16 -20.83 -17.08
C GLY A 550 33.02 -20.38 -16.16
N LEU A 551 33.29 -20.33 -14.85
CA LEU A 551 32.31 -19.95 -13.83
C LEU A 551 32.08 -18.42 -13.71
N ASP A 552 32.91 -17.62 -14.36
CA ASP A 552 32.78 -16.16 -14.31
C ASP A 552 31.92 -15.70 -15.48
N GLY A 553 30.84 -14.97 -15.18
CA GLY A 553 29.85 -14.61 -16.18
C GLY A 553 28.95 -13.44 -15.80
N LYS A 554 28.32 -12.87 -16.82
CA LYS A 554 27.40 -11.75 -16.76
C LYS A 554 26.20 -12.06 -17.65
N PHE A 555 25.02 -11.96 -17.07
CA PHE A 555 23.74 -12.27 -17.73
C PHE A 555 22.81 -11.08 -17.52
N GLU A 556 22.38 -10.44 -18.61
CA GLU A 556 21.38 -9.37 -18.58
C GLU A 556 20.14 -9.78 -19.37
N ILE A 557 18.96 -9.49 -18.82
CA ILE A 557 17.68 -9.68 -19.49
C ILE A 557 16.90 -8.37 -19.41
N GLU A 558 16.45 -7.85 -20.54
CA GLU A 558 15.49 -6.75 -20.60
C GLU A 558 14.20 -7.23 -21.27
N ALA A 559 13.06 -6.99 -20.63
CA ALA A 559 11.77 -7.37 -21.20
C ALA A 559 10.75 -6.24 -21.09
N GLU A 560 9.96 -6.05 -22.15
CA GLU A 560 8.84 -5.13 -22.13
C GLU A 560 7.63 -5.63 -22.92
N ARG A 561 6.44 -5.27 -22.42
CA ARG A 561 5.18 -5.54 -23.11
C ARG A 561 4.21 -4.40 -22.92
N ARG A 562 3.37 -4.18 -23.92
CA ARG A 562 2.28 -3.21 -23.88
C ARG A 562 1.02 -3.81 -24.50
N LEU A 563 -0.03 -3.91 -23.70
CA LEU A 563 -1.35 -4.40 -24.09
C LEU A 563 -2.34 -3.24 -24.09
N VAL A 564 -3.22 -3.19 -25.09
CA VAL A 564 -4.33 -2.24 -25.17
C VAL A 564 -5.60 -2.96 -25.58
N PHE A 565 -6.62 -2.82 -24.76
CA PHE A 565 -7.94 -3.40 -24.99
C PHE A 565 -9.00 -2.32 -24.83
N ALA A 566 -10.03 -2.33 -25.67
CA ALA A 566 -11.20 -1.49 -25.52
C ALA A 566 -12.46 -2.25 -25.87
N GLY A 567 -13.52 -2.02 -25.11
CA GLY A 567 -14.84 -2.59 -25.38
C GLY A 567 -15.91 -1.73 -24.74
N TRP A 568 -17.12 -1.76 -25.30
CA TRP A 568 -18.28 -1.10 -24.70
C TRP A 568 -19.28 -2.13 -24.19
N ALA A 569 -20.00 -1.76 -23.14
CA ALA A 569 -21.10 -2.53 -22.58
C ALA A 569 -22.22 -1.56 -22.17
N ASN A 570 -23.46 -1.97 -22.39
CA ASN A 570 -24.67 -1.24 -22.02
C ASN A 570 -25.42 -2.00 -20.91
N SER A 571 -25.38 -1.47 -19.69
CA SER A 571 -26.06 -2.06 -18.54
C SER A 571 -26.96 -1.06 -17.83
N SER A 572 -27.96 -1.55 -17.08
CA SER A 572 -28.83 -0.70 -16.26
C SER A 572 -28.06 0.03 -15.14
N VAL A 573 -26.91 -0.52 -14.73
CA VAL A 573 -26.08 0.00 -13.63
C VAL A 573 -25.13 1.11 -14.10
N LEU A 574 -24.47 0.93 -15.25
CA LEU A 574 -23.44 1.85 -15.73
C LEU A 574 -23.88 2.68 -16.94
N GLY A 575 -25.00 2.34 -17.56
CA GLY A 575 -25.38 2.83 -18.89
C GLY A 575 -24.45 2.28 -19.98
N ASN A 576 -24.48 2.92 -21.15
CA ASN A 576 -23.55 2.60 -22.23
C ASN A 576 -22.18 3.25 -21.99
N VAL A 577 -21.20 2.42 -21.63
CA VAL A 577 -19.84 2.85 -21.32
C VAL A 577 -18.81 2.07 -22.11
N THR A 578 -17.77 2.77 -22.54
CA THR A 578 -16.56 2.17 -23.13
C THR A 578 -15.45 2.11 -22.09
N THR A 579 -14.95 0.91 -21.83
CA THR A 579 -13.80 0.65 -20.96
C THR A 579 -12.57 0.43 -21.81
N ILE A 580 -11.52 1.22 -21.55
CA ILE A 580 -10.23 1.16 -22.24
C ILE A 580 -9.15 0.81 -21.21
N ILE A 581 -8.48 -0.30 -21.44
CA ILE A 581 -7.40 -0.81 -20.60
C ILE A 581 -6.08 -0.69 -21.33
N GLN A 582 -5.08 -0.14 -20.64
CA GLN A 582 -3.71 -0.13 -21.09
C GLN A 582 -2.84 -0.76 -19.99
N HIS A 583 -2.26 -1.92 -20.27
CA HIS A 583 -1.28 -2.55 -19.41
C HIS A 583 0.10 -2.43 -20.03
N LYS A 584 1.11 -2.13 -19.23
CA LYS A 584 2.50 -2.19 -19.68
C LYS A 584 3.42 -2.57 -18.54
N PHE A 585 4.51 -3.26 -18.87
CA PHE A 585 5.62 -3.45 -17.96
C PHE A 585 6.96 -3.22 -18.66
N LYS A 586 7.95 -2.89 -17.84
CA LYS A 586 9.38 -2.98 -18.16
C LYS A 586 10.05 -3.78 -17.06
N PHE A 587 10.93 -4.67 -17.46
CA PHE A 587 11.67 -5.58 -16.60
C PHE A 587 13.14 -5.54 -16.99
N LYS A 588 14.01 -5.55 -15.98
CA LYS A 588 15.45 -5.73 -16.15
C LYS A 588 15.97 -6.67 -15.08
N SER A 589 16.74 -7.68 -15.48
CA SER A 589 17.53 -8.52 -14.59
C SER A 589 18.99 -8.47 -14.97
N LYS A 590 19.87 -8.53 -13.98
CA LYS A 590 21.31 -8.63 -14.13
C LYS A 590 21.87 -9.59 -13.10
N ILE A 591 22.53 -10.64 -13.56
CA ILE A 591 23.29 -11.57 -12.73
C ILE A 591 24.75 -11.44 -13.12
N LYS A 592 25.62 -11.32 -12.11
CA LYS A 592 27.07 -11.34 -12.26
C LYS A 592 27.63 -12.42 -11.35
N ILE A 593 28.44 -13.30 -11.90
CA ILE A 593 29.19 -14.32 -11.18
C ILE A 593 30.67 -14.02 -11.46
N ASP A 594 31.48 -13.89 -10.42
CA ASP A 594 32.92 -13.67 -10.55
C ASP A 594 33.71 -14.41 -9.45
N ARG A 595 35.05 -14.36 -9.55
CA ARG A 595 35.98 -15.04 -8.62
C ARG A 595 35.81 -16.55 -8.63
N GLU A 596 35.73 -17.12 -9.83
CA GLU A 596 35.56 -18.55 -10.07
C GLU A 596 34.28 -19.09 -9.41
N GLY A 597 33.19 -18.33 -9.49
CA GLY A 597 31.91 -18.71 -8.89
C GLY A 597 31.73 -18.37 -7.40
N ASN A 598 32.77 -17.88 -6.72
CA ASN A 598 32.73 -17.58 -5.29
C ASN A 598 32.05 -16.26 -4.93
N HIS A 599 31.61 -15.50 -5.93
CA HIS A 599 30.85 -14.28 -5.71
C HIS A 599 29.74 -14.15 -6.75
N LYS A 600 28.51 -14.01 -6.26
CA LYS A 600 27.31 -13.86 -7.10
C LYS A 600 26.56 -12.60 -6.70
N GLN A 601 26.23 -11.77 -7.68
CA GLN A 601 25.38 -10.59 -7.54
C GLN A 601 24.18 -10.72 -8.48
N THR A 602 22.98 -10.56 -7.93
CA THR A 602 21.72 -10.55 -8.68
C THR A 602 21.02 -9.22 -8.44
N LYS A 603 20.58 -8.56 -9.50
CA LYS A 603 19.77 -7.34 -9.43
C LYS A 603 18.57 -7.49 -10.36
N MET A 604 17.37 -7.32 -9.84
CA MET A 604 16.13 -7.33 -10.61
C MET A 604 15.34 -6.04 -10.34
N GLU A 605 14.85 -5.43 -11.42
CA GLU A 605 13.95 -4.29 -11.39
C GLU A 605 12.75 -4.55 -12.30
N HIS A 606 11.55 -4.42 -11.75
CA HIS A 606 10.31 -4.48 -12.51
C HIS A 606 9.49 -3.21 -12.26
N LYS A 607 8.85 -2.69 -13.31
CA LYS A 607 7.89 -1.59 -13.25
C LYS A 607 6.70 -1.89 -14.15
N SER A 608 5.50 -2.00 -13.57
CA SER A 608 4.26 -2.13 -14.33
C SER A 608 3.29 -0.99 -14.07
N GLU A 609 2.42 -0.77 -15.05
CA GLU A 609 1.36 0.22 -14.98
C GLU A 609 0.11 -0.30 -15.70
N ALA A 610 -1.01 -0.38 -14.98
CA ALA A 610 -2.34 -0.59 -15.53
C ALA A 610 -3.13 0.72 -15.48
N ARG A 611 -3.65 1.17 -16.62
CA ARG A 611 -4.60 2.28 -16.73
C ARG A 611 -5.93 1.76 -17.24
N ILE A 612 -6.98 1.99 -16.47
CA ILE A 612 -8.36 1.70 -16.85
C ILE A 612 -9.06 3.04 -17.00
N ARG A 613 -9.62 3.31 -18.17
CA ARG A 613 -10.36 4.54 -18.48
C ARG A 613 -11.75 4.17 -18.92
N VAL A 614 -12.75 4.78 -18.29
CA VAL A 614 -14.15 4.61 -18.68
C VAL A 614 -14.65 5.90 -19.31
N LYS A 615 -15.30 5.77 -20.45
CA LYS A 615 -15.98 6.84 -21.18
C LYS A 615 -17.45 6.50 -21.35
N ASN A 616 -18.31 7.50 -21.43
CA ASN A 616 -19.70 7.29 -21.81
C ASN A 616 -19.85 7.22 -23.34
N ASP A 617 -21.06 6.94 -23.80
CA ASP A 617 -21.53 6.99 -25.20
C ASP A 617 -21.09 8.23 -26.00
N SER A 618 -21.13 9.42 -25.39
CA SER A 618 -20.67 10.69 -26.01
C SER A 618 -19.14 10.84 -26.05
N GLY A 619 -18.39 9.83 -25.61
CA GLY A 619 -16.93 9.85 -25.52
C GLY A 619 -16.37 10.69 -24.36
N LYS A 620 -17.22 11.21 -23.48
CA LYS A 620 -16.83 12.00 -22.30
C LYS A 620 -16.26 11.10 -21.21
N PHE A 621 -15.33 11.67 -20.45
CA PHE A 621 -14.68 11.01 -19.33
C PHE A 621 -15.66 10.68 -18.21
N VAL A 622 -15.69 9.41 -17.76
CA VAL A 622 -16.47 8.95 -16.60
C VAL A 622 -15.55 8.68 -15.42
N SER A 623 -14.55 7.81 -15.61
CA SER A 623 -13.62 7.47 -14.54
C SER A 623 -12.25 7.03 -15.07
N MET A 624 -11.25 7.14 -14.20
CA MET A 624 -9.91 6.63 -14.43
C MET A 624 -9.41 5.91 -13.19
N MET A 625 -8.80 4.77 -13.41
CA MET A 625 -7.97 4.07 -12.44
C MET A 625 -6.57 3.93 -13.01
N ARG A 626 -5.56 4.20 -12.20
CA ARG A 626 -4.16 4.00 -12.54
C ARG A 626 -3.48 3.27 -11.40
N ARG A 627 -3.05 2.04 -11.67
CA ARG A 627 -2.28 1.21 -10.74
C ARG A 627 -0.84 1.12 -11.24
N LYS A 628 0.12 1.28 -10.34
CA LYS A 628 1.53 1.03 -10.60
C LYS A 628 2.08 0.07 -9.58
N ARG A 629 2.92 -0.86 -10.02
CA ARG A 629 3.72 -1.73 -9.16
C ARG A 629 5.19 -1.63 -9.57
N SER A 630 6.08 -1.69 -8.60
CA SER A 630 7.52 -1.77 -8.81
C SER A 630 8.10 -2.79 -7.87
N TYR A 631 8.94 -3.67 -8.39
CA TYR A 631 9.68 -4.67 -7.62
C TYR A 631 11.17 -4.35 -7.74
N LEU A 632 11.87 -4.40 -6.62
CA LEU A 632 13.31 -4.25 -6.56
C LEU A 632 13.86 -5.41 -5.75
N LEU A 633 14.86 -6.08 -6.30
CA LEU A 633 15.58 -7.15 -5.62
C LEU A 633 17.07 -7.00 -5.89
N THR A 634 17.87 -7.11 -4.86
CA THR A 634 19.33 -7.18 -4.93
C THR A 634 19.81 -8.25 -3.97
N ILE A 635 20.61 -9.19 -4.48
CA ILE A 635 21.21 -10.27 -3.71
C ILE A 635 22.71 -10.22 -4.01
N GLU A 636 23.53 -10.23 -2.98
CA GLU A 636 24.98 -10.38 -3.10
C GLU A 636 25.42 -11.48 -2.15
N THR A 637 26.00 -12.55 -2.70
CA THR A 637 26.53 -13.68 -1.94
C THR A 637 28.01 -13.84 -2.22
N LYS A 638 28.80 -13.98 -1.16
CA LYS A 638 30.25 -14.26 -1.20
C LYS A 638 30.51 -15.56 -0.46
N THR A 639 31.14 -16.50 -1.14
CA THR A 639 31.53 -17.80 -0.61
C THR A 639 33.04 -17.82 -0.40
N LEU A 640 33.47 -18.25 0.78
CA LEU A 640 34.86 -18.40 1.15
C LEU A 640 35.08 -19.88 1.51
N PRO A 641 35.77 -20.67 0.66
CA PRO A 641 36.08 -22.05 0.97
C PRO A 641 37.04 -22.13 2.17
N GLU A 642 36.82 -23.10 3.05
CA GLU A 642 37.70 -23.39 4.18
C GLU A 642 38.75 -24.46 3.80
N SER A 643 39.70 -24.73 4.70
CA SER A 643 40.76 -25.72 4.47
C SER A 643 40.23 -27.14 4.23
N ASN A 644 39.03 -27.45 4.73
CA ASN A 644 38.29 -28.66 4.37
C ASN A 644 37.45 -28.37 3.12
N LYS A 645 37.65 -29.14 2.05
CA LYS A 645 37.01 -28.91 0.73
C LYS A 645 35.47 -28.97 0.75
N THR A 646 34.87 -29.54 1.80
CA THR A 646 33.41 -29.62 1.99
C THR A 646 32.83 -28.46 2.80
N ARG A 647 33.68 -27.63 3.42
CA ARG A 647 33.25 -26.51 4.27
C ARG A 647 33.47 -25.17 3.62
N TYR A 648 32.50 -24.28 3.79
CA TYR A 648 32.60 -22.91 3.31
C TYR A 648 31.83 -21.94 4.21
N LEU A 649 32.31 -20.71 4.25
CA LEU A 649 31.62 -19.57 4.84
C LEU A 649 30.92 -18.80 3.74
N SER A 650 29.60 -18.66 3.84
CA SER A 650 28.79 -17.85 2.93
C SER A 650 28.33 -16.58 3.63
N ARG A 651 28.54 -15.42 3.01
CA ARG A 651 28.00 -14.13 3.47
C ARG A 651 27.05 -13.58 2.42
N THR A 652 25.84 -13.24 2.82
CA THR A 652 24.79 -12.78 1.92
C THR A 652 24.16 -11.49 2.39
N ASN A 653 23.96 -10.57 1.43
CA ASN A 653 23.16 -9.36 1.58
C ASN A 653 21.95 -9.44 0.66
N LEU A 654 20.78 -9.09 1.18
CA LEU A 654 19.52 -9.05 0.47
C LEU A 654 18.85 -7.69 0.66
N SER A 655 18.41 -7.08 -0.43
CA SER A 655 17.47 -5.96 -0.39
C SER A 655 16.30 -6.29 -1.31
N HIS A 656 15.09 -6.18 -0.78
CA HIS A 656 13.87 -6.62 -1.44
C HIS A 656 12.75 -5.62 -1.20
N ALA A 657 12.02 -5.19 -2.24
CA ALA A 657 10.96 -4.20 -2.10
C ALA A 657 9.75 -4.43 -3.02
N LEU A 658 8.56 -4.24 -2.45
CA LEU A 658 7.29 -4.14 -3.14
C LEU A 658 6.73 -2.72 -2.99
N LEU A 659 6.74 -1.97 -4.09
CA LEU A 659 6.19 -0.62 -4.16
C LEU A 659 4.90 -0.64 -5.00
N ALA A 660 3.83 -0.07 -4.48
CA ALA A 660 2.59 0.08 -5.23
C ALA A 660 2.01 1.49 -5.06
N SER A 661 1.37 1.98 -6.11
CA SER A 661 0.56 3.19 -6.01
C SER A 661 -0.69 3.08 -6.87
N HIS A 662 -1.74 3.71 -6.39
CA HIS A 662 -3.05 3.65 -6.98
C HIS A 662 -3.63 5.05 -7.03
N LYS A 663 -4.20 5.42 -8.17
CA LYS A 663 -4.88 6.69 -8.36
C LYS A 663 -6.26 6.46 -8.98
N ARG A 664 -7.28 7.05 -8.39
CA ARG A 664 -8.65 7.04 -8.90
C ARG A 664 -9.12 8.46 -9.16
N SER A 665 -9.91 8.66 -10.19
CA SER A 665 -10.62 9.90 -10.45
C SER A 665 -11.94 9.60 -11.14
N SER A 666 -12.98 10.34 -10.80
CA SER A 666 -14.32 10.21 -11.40
C SER A 666 -14.88 11.59 -11.73
N SER A 667 -15.62 11.69 -12.84
CA SER A 667 -16.35 12.90 -13.21
C SER A 667 -17.46 13.25 -12.21
N VAL A 668 -18.00 12.24 -11.52
CA VAL A 668 -19.06 12.39 -10.51
C VAL A 668 -18.51 12.90 -9.18
N ILE A 669 -17.29 12.48 -8.79
CA ILE A 669 -16.76 12.71 -7.44
C ILE A 669 -15.92 14.00 -7.35
N GLY A 670 -15.55 14.62 -8.48
CA GLY A 670 -14.81 15.91 -8.52
C GLY A 670 -13.43 15.93 -7.84
N ARG A 671 -13.04 14.86 -7.13
CA ARG A 671 -11.78 14.67 -6.40
C ARG A 671 -11.07 13.41 -6.88
N GLY A 672 -9.75 13.50 -7.04
CA GLY A 672 -8.91 12.34 -7.28
C GLY A 672 -8.39 11.76 -5.97
N PHE A 673 -8.41 10.43 -5.84
CA PHE A 673 -7.83 9.69 -4.72
C PHE A 673 -6.47 9.15 -5.11
N VAL A 674 -5.56 9.11 -4.14
CA VAL A 674 -4.23 8.53 -4.30
C VAL A 674 -3.93 7.71 -3.07
N ALA A 675 -3.57 6.46 -3.28
CA ALA A 675 -2.98 5.60 -2.27
C ALA A 675 -1.59 5.13 -2.71
N SER A 676 -0.72 4.87 -1.74
CA SER A 676 0.61 4.31 -1.98
C SER A 676 1.01 3.35 -0.88
N PHE A 677 1.76 2.32 -1.25
CA PHE A 677 2.25 1.26 -0.39
C PHE A 677 3.74 1.04 -0.70
N SER A 678 4.54 0.90 0.35
CA SER A 678 5.96 0.52 0.34
C SER A 678 6.12 -0.61 1.34
N ASN A 679 6.66 -1.75 0.92
CA ASN A 679 7.19 -2.76 1.82
C ASN A 679 8.61 -3.05 1.38
N GLU A 680 9.57 -2.80 2.25
CA GLU A 680 11.00 -2.88 1.98
C GLU A 680 11.65 -3.75 3.05
N GLN A 681 12.51 -4.67 2.62
CA GLN A 681 13.30 -5.57 3.47
C GLN A 681 14.78 -5.42 3.13
N VAL A 682 15.61 -5.39 4.17
CA VAL A 682 17.07 -5.44 4.07
C VAL A 682 17.57 -6.48 5.06
N SER A 683 18.35 -7.43 4.57
CA SER A 683 18.96 -8.48 5.37
C SER A 683 20.46 -8.59 5.09
N ASP A 684 21.26 -8.80 6.14
CA ASP A 684 22.68 -9.15 6.09
C ASP A 684 22.87 -10.35 7.02
N GLY A 685 23.65 -11.33 6.57
CA GLY A 685 23.98 -12.48 7.39
C GLY A 685 25.07 -13.34 6.79
N TRP A 686 25.50 -14.31 7.57
CA TRP A 686 26.49 -15.29 7.20
C TRP A 686 26.12 -16.66 7.76
N MET A 687 26.60 -17.71 7.09
CA MET A 687 26.44 -19.08 7.51
C MET A 687 27.70 -19.88 7.18
N ARG A 688 28.13 -20.73 8.10
CA ARG A 688 29.12 -21.78 7.83
C ARG A 688 28.37 -23.05 7.47
N VAL A 689 28.71 -23.62 6.32
CA VAL A 689 28.02 -24.78 5.76
C VAL A 689 29.02 -25.90 5.54
N GLU A 690 28.62 -27.11 5.87
CA GLU A 690 29.31 -28.34 5.48
C GLU A 690 28.37 -29.15 4.57
N ASP A 691 28.77 -29.34 3.32
CA ASP A 691 27.96 -29.91 2.25
C ASP A 691 26.62 -29.17 2.05
N HIS A 692 25.56 -29.61 2.74
CA HIS A 692 24.21 -29.04 2.70
C HIS A 692 23.68 -28.61 4.07
N SER A 693 24.46 -28.81 5.13
CA SER A 693 24.05 -28.55 6.51
C SER A 693 24.65 -27.24 7.01
N VAL A 694 23.80 -26.33 7.49
CA VAL A 694 24.23 -25.13 8.20
C VAL A 694 24.72 -25.52 9.58
N LEU A 695 26.00 -25.26 9.88
CA LEU A 695 26.61 -25.58 11.17
C LEU A 695 26.41 -24.45 12.19
N GLU A 696 26.57 -23.21 11.73
CA GLU A 696 26.36 -22.00 12.50
C GLU A 696 26.12 -20.82 11.55
N GLY A 697 25.55 -19.74 12.06
CA GLY A 697 25.37 -18.51 11.30
C GLY A 697 24.69 -17.43 12.11
N ALA A 698 24.72 -16.22 11.59
CA ALA A 698 24.00 -15.09 12.15
C ALA A 698 23.37 -14.27 11.03
N ALA A 699 22.21 -13.69 11.32
CA ALA A 699 21.47 -12.88 10.36
C ALA A 699 20.78 -11.71 11.04
N THR A 700 20.53 -10.66 10.27
CA THR A 700 19.65 -9.57 10.64
C THR A 700 18.68 -9.32 9.49
N THR A 701 17.42 -9.03 9.82
CA THR A 701 16.41 -8.62 8.84
C THR A 701 15.69 -7.38 9.38
N ARG A 702 15.65 -6.33 8.58
CA ARG A 702 14.85 -5.13 8.83
C ARG A 702 13.78 -5.01 7.77
N GLN A 703 12.53 -4.86 8.20
CA GLN A 703 11.39 -4.57 7.34
C GLN A 703 10.79 -3.20 7.65
N SER A 704 10.58 -2.39 6.61
CA SER A 704 9.84 -1.12 6.67
C SER A 704 8.58 -1.22 5.83
N LEU A 705 7.43 -1.02 6.46
CA LEU A 705 6.13 -1.00 5.84
C LEU A 705 5.54 0.42 5.96
N ARG A 706 5.21 1.01 4.82
CA ARG A 706 4.58 2.32 4.72
C ARG A 706 3.34 2.25 3.87
N TYR A 707 2.23 2.71 4.40
CA TYR A 707 0.99 2.85 3.66
C TYR A 707 0.45 4.28 3.82
N VAL A 708 0.01 4.85 2.70
CA VAL A 708 -0.71 6.12 2.66
C VAL A 708 -2.00 5.84 1.90
N GLY A 709 -3.13 5.88 2.60
CA GLY A 709 -4.45 5.62 2.03
C GLY A 709 -5.08 6.84 1.38
N GLU A 710 -6.30 6.62 0.90
CA GLU A 710 -7.07 7.60 0.13
C GLU A 710 -7.68 8.70 1.00
N GLU A 711 -7.83 8.45 2.31
CA GLU A 711 -8.41 9.38 3.27
C GLU A 711 -7.35 10.25 3.97
N VAL A 712 -7.71 11.49 4.30
CA VAL A 712 -6.81 12.39 5.03
C VAL A 712 -6.61 11.84 6.44
N GLY A 713 -5.39 11.37 6.72
CA GLY A 713 -5.02 10.80 8.03
C GLY A 713 -4.76 9.29 7.99
N ASP A 714 -5.12 8.62 6.89
CA ASP A 714 -4.80 7.21 6.65
C ASP A 714 -3.32 7.10 6.23
N CYS A 715 -2.41 7.16 7.20
CA CYS A 715 -0.98 7.03 6.98
C CYS A 715 -0.42 6.12 8.07
N ASN A 716 0.00 4.93 7.67
CA ASN A 716 0.56 3.94 8.57
C ASN A 716 2.03 3.75 8.25
N TYR A 717 2.84 3.66 9.30
CA TYR A 717 4.25 3.35 9.23
C TYR A 717 4.59 2.34 10.32
N ARG A 718 5.21 1.24 9.91
CA ARG A 718 5.72 0.20 10.79
C ARG A 718 7.13 -0.14 10.35
N GLU A 719 8.03 -0.25 11.32
CA GLU A 719 9.40 -0.71 11.12
C GLU A 719 9.68 -1.81 12.13
N VAL A 720 10.21 -2.93 11.66
CA VAL A 720 10.60 -4.07 12.48
C VAL A 720 12.03 -4.44 12.14
N SER A 721 12.86 -4.65 13.15
CA SER A 721 14.22 -5.18 13.03
C SER A 721 14.33 -6.43 13.90
N ALA A 722 14.90 -7.50 13.35
CA ALA A 722 15.06 -8.77 14.03
C ALA A 722 16.42 -9.43 13.73
N THR A 723 16.83 -10.35 14.60
CA THR A 723 18.07 -11.14 14.51
C THR A 723 17.78 -12.63 14.42
N GLY A 724 18.61 -13.32 13.64
CA GLY A 724 18.49 -14.72 13.29
C GLY A 724 18.94 -15.71 14.36
N GLU A 725 19.95 -15.38 15.18
CA GLU A 725 20.57 -16.34 16.14
C GLU A 725 19.56 -16.87 17.18
N ASP A 726 18.69 -16.01 17.71
CA ASP A 726 17.68 -16.38 18.74
C ASP A 726 16.23 -16.18 18.27
N GLY A 727 16.01 -15.80 17.01
CA GLY A 727 14.69 -15.36 16.51
C GLY A 727 14.13 -14.10 17.20
N ALA A 728 14.99 -13.34 17.89
CA ALA A 728 14.59 -12.19 18.70
C ALA A 728 14.27 -10.95 17.84
N ILE A 729 13.18 -10.26 18.17
CA ILE A 729 12.87 -8.93 17.62
C ILE A 729 13.72 -7.90 18.38
N LEU A 730 14.69 -7.30 17.70
CA LEU A 730 15.58 -6.28 18.26
C LEU A 730 14.86 -4.95 18.53
N ALA A 731 13.98 -4.55 17.61
CA ALA A 731 13.21 -3.32 17.73
C ALA A 731 11.96 -3.38 16.85
N SER A 732 10.83 -2.95 17.40
CA SER A 732 9.58 -2.75 16.66
C SER A 732 9.07 -1.34 16.95
N TYR A 733 8.96 -0.54 15.90
CA TYR A 733 8.42 0.80 15.96
C TYR A 733 7.16 0.88 15.08
N ALA A 734 6.04 1.27 15.69
CA ALA A 734 4.84 1.63 14.96
C ALA A 734 4.43 3.03 15.38
N SER A 735 4.29 3.95 14.42
CA SER A 735 3.71 5.26 14.73
C SER A 735 2.22 5.10 15.02
N PRO A 736 1.69 5.54 16.18
CA PRO A 736 0.29 5.34 16.51
C PRO A 736 -0.56 6.41 15.82
N VAL A 737 -1.17 6.05 14.69
CA VAL A 737 -2.50 6.54 14.33
C VAL A 737 -3.40 5.31 14.35
N LYS A 738 -3.91 5.01 15.54
CA LYS A 738 -4.61 3.78 16.00
C LYS A 738 -3.72 2.56 16.25
N LYS A 739 -3.88 1.99 17.45
CA LYS A 739 -3.16 0.81 17.94
C LYS A 739 -3.53 -0.41 17.09
N TRP A 740 -2.53 -1.17 16.69
CA TRP A 740 -2.68 -2.46 16.03
C TRP A 740 -2.37 -3.59 17.02
N GLY A 741 -3.19 -4.64 17.02
CA GLY A 741 -2.88 -5.93 17.61
C GLY A 741 -2.28 -6.84 16.56
N LEU A 742 -1.22 -7.56 16.96
CA LEU A 742 -0.44 -8.52 16.15
C LEU A 742 -1.28 -9.59 15.52
#